data_AF-A0A109W4J6-F1
#
_entry.id   AF-A0A109W4J6-F1
#
_cell.length_a   1.000
_cell.length_b   1.000
_cell.length_c   1.000
_cell.angle_alpha   90.00
_cell.angle_beta   90.00
_cell.angle_gamma   90.00
#
_symmetry.space_group_name_H-M   'P 1'
#
loop_
_entity.id
_entity.type
_entity.pdbx_description
1 polymer ?
#
loop_
_entity_poly.entity_id
_entity_poly.type
_entity_poly.pdbx_seq_one_letter_code
_entity_poly.pdbx_strand_id
1 'polypeptide(L)'
;MAGKSKQHKQTDKALVRRLAPPLAFLLALCLLVICCYDAGYSALPPTEKRYAAAKADIANLKLDDKKGNLREPWEKLATEFRAIYDTDPAWPNRPAALFRAAESLEELAKRSFAKADARKAIECYESLALRHADSRLADDALFRAARMRAAWLKDDKGALALLTRIKSQYPKGDMLPEALALEKALKASASGRTAPEARQVAAADRKEAVEDQPAAPEKPSSPQVSVQPAVPEGQLLPRYRAAKARMEALRADKVKSCWRQPWEELQAEFQHIYESRKNWAVAPGALFRSAASQEALADCSHLSGDYRRALELYLSLTREFPKSALADDALLCAARIQSTRLGKTSEGLALLDEIAANYPRGDMAAEARRLRAQWRGTLADAENTGAGAGAGRADSASKAASRPETPEVQVLSWDSLNKNSVEIVLEMSGPTRYSTRLVKAQKGAPARLYLDLENAAVVSDVRKGVTVRGSLLQAVRVRERKEGGASLQFDFREVRRFDARIEDDPCRIVLSVAAGKTPLPRKAGAAAAFAAGEEDAPAPRASKTGVKSRQVSDMASQLGLTVHTVFIDAGHGGRDPGTSHNKVLERLITLDVAMSLGRLLEANGLEVVYSRTRDTAVSLSERTRRANAARADLFVSVHVNASEDPRVSGMETYYLDLASNPQAARVAALENAGSDHRLGDMQNMLADVMLNARVEESRRLAGDIQRLSMFRLKRREFTVRNNGVKAAPFHVLLGAQMPAVLVELGYCTNPAEARNLADPKYRHALAEGLAEGILAYKDRLLKRQTAQNSLTPNGPGAM
;
A
#
# COMPACT_ATOMS: atom_id res chain seq x y z
N MET A 1 64.90 53.47 39.29
CA MET A 1 64.39 52.13 38.87
C MET A 1 64.46 52.05 37.34
N ALA A 2 64.98 50.96 36.74
CA ALA A 2 65.15 50.88 35.27
C ALA A 2 64.90 49.49 34.62
N GLY A 3 64.43 48.48 35.37
CA GLY A 3 64.35 47.10 34.87
C GLY A 3 63.09 46.70 34.08
N LYS A 4 61.90 47.18 34.48
CA LYS A 4 60.62 46.57 34.08
C LYS A 4 60.20 46.74 32.61
N SER A 5 60.75 47.71 31.88
CA SER A 5 60.29 48.03 30.50
C SER A 5 60.74 47.02 29.43
N LYS A 6 61.95 46.43 29.56
CA LYS A 6 62.49 45.53 28.51
C LYS A 6 61.82 44.15 28.47
N GLN A 7 61.43 43.57 29.61
CA GLN A 7 60.85 42.22 29.65
C GLN A 7 59.53 42.10 28.88
N HIS A 8 58.62 43.08 29.00
CA HIS A 8 57.30 43.00 28.37
C HIS A 8 57.35 42.97 26.83
N LYS A 9 58.17 43.85 26.22
CA LYS A 9 58.40 43.83 24.76
C LYS A 9 59.10 42.57 24.25
N GLN A 10 59.64 41.74 25.15
CA GLN A 10 60.31 40.48 24.82
C GLN A 10 59.36 39.29 24.94
N THR A 11 58.41 39.31 25.88
CA THR A 11 57.35 38.29 25.99
C THR A 11 56.40 38.30 24.78
N ASP A 12 55.99 39.47 24.32
CA ASP A 12 54.99 39.58 23.25
C ASP A 12 55.55 39.06 21.91
N LYS A 13 56.82 39.38 21.62
CA LYS A 13 57.53 38.84 20.43
C LYS A 13 57.72 37.33 20.49
N ALA A 14 57.83 36.73 21.68
CA ALA A 14 57.89 35.29 21.85
C ALA A 14 56.51 34.63 21.65
N LEU A 15 55.43 35.27 22.12
CA LEU A 15 54.06 34.79 21.94
C LEU A 15 53.65 34.81 20.47
N VAL A 16 53.88 35.93 19.77
CA VAL A 16 53.61 36.06 18.32
C VAL A 16 54.39 35.03 17.51
N ARG A 17 55.68 34.78 17.82
CA ARG A 17 56.47 33.73 17.15
C ARG A 17 55.96 32.30 17.40
N ARG A 18 55.29 32.03 18.52
CA ARG A 18 54.68 30.72 18.81
C ARG A 18 53.30 30.54 18.14
N LEU A 19 52.53 31.61 17.98
CA LEU A 19 51.18 31.57 17.39
C LEU A 19 51.16 31.74 15.86
N ALA A 20 52.18 32.36 15.26
CA ALA A 20 52.27 32.52 13.81
C ALA A 20 52.20 31.19 13.01
N PRO A 21 52.99 30.13 13.31
CA PRO A 21 52.90 28.87 12.56
C PRO A 21 51.52 28.19 12.60
N PRO A 22 50.84 27.99 13.75
CA PRO A 22 49.50 27.38 13.74
C PRO A 22 48.44 28.28 13.09
N LEU A 23 48.51 29.62 13.20
CA LEU A 23 47.60 30.49 12.44
C LEU A 23 47.83 30.40 10.93
N ALA A 24 49.09 30.38 10.47
CA ALA A 24 49.43 30.23 9.06
C ALA A 24 48.93 28.88 8.51
N PHE A 25 49.06 27.80 9.28
CA PHE A 25 48.50 26.49 8.93
C PHE A 25 46.97 26.52 8.85
N LEU A 26 46.29 27.15 9.81
CA LEU A 26 44.82 27.29 9.81
C LEU A 26 44.33 28.12 8.61
N LEU A 27 45.03 29.20 8.26
CA LEU A 27 44.68 30.07 7.15
C LEU A 27 44.97 29.40 5.80
N ALA A 28 46.06 28.64 5.68
CA ALA A 28 46.34 27.77 4.53
C ALA A 28 45.31 26.64 4.40
N LEU A 29 44.85 26.05 5.50
CA LEU A 29 43.77 25.05 5.51
C LEU A 29 42.44 25.66 5.04
N CYS A 30 42.11 26.87 5.49
CA CYS A 30 40.93 27.59 5.01
C CYS A 30 41.02 27.92 3.51
N LEU A 31 42.17 28.40 3.03
CA LEU A 31 42.39 28.63 1.59
C LEU A 31 42.29 27.33 0.79
N LEU A 32 42.85 26.21 1.28
CA LEU A 32 42.74 24.91 0.60
C LEU A 32 41.29 24.41 0.58
N VAL A 33 40.53 24.59 1.66
CA VAL A 33 39.08 24.30 1.68
C VAL A 33 38.32 25.14 0.66
N ILE A 34 38.63 26.44 0.53
CA ILE A 34 38.01 27.34 -0.45
C ILE A 34 38.36 26.91 -1.88
N CYS A 35 39.65 26.71 -2.19
CA CYS A 35 40.09 26.27 -3.53
C CYS A 35 39.58 24.87 -3.91
N CYS A 36 39.35 23.98 -2.94
CA CYS A 36 38.71 22.69 -3.18
C CYS A 36 37.16 22.75 -3.23
N TYR A 37 36.55 23.89 -2.88
CA TYR A 37 35.08 24.05 -2.94
C TYR A 37 34.60 24.37 -4.36
N ASP A 38 35.32 25.25 -5.08
CA ASP A 38 34.96 25.66 -6.46
C ASP A 38 35.14 24.52 -7.49
N ALA A 39 36.06 23.58 -7.25
CA ALA A 39 36.33 22.46 -8.15
C ALA A 39 35.18 21.42 -8.23
N GLY A 40 34.13 21.55 -7.41
CA GLY A 40 33.05 20.56 -7.28
C GLY A 40 31.79 20.81 -8.12
N TYR A 41 31.52 22.05 -8.55
CA TYR A 41 30.28 22.39 -9.26
C TYR A 41 30.41 22.26 -10.78
N SER A 42 30.40 21.02 -11.27
CA SER A 42 30.02 20.76 -12.67
C SER A 42 28.54 21.10 -12.87
N ALA A 43 28.29 22.32 -13.37
CA ALA A 43 26.95 22.77 -13.74
C ALA A 43 26.27 21.73 -14.66
N LEU A 44 25.05 21.32 -14.31
CA LEU A 44 24.30 20.32 -15.06
C LEU A 44 24.18 20.76 -16.54
N PRO A 45 24.34 19.84 -17.51
CA PRO A 45 24.23 20.20 -18.91
C PRO A 45 22.84 20.78 -19.22
N PRO A 46 22.72 21.70 -20.19
CA PRO A 46 21.46 22.38 -20.52
C PRO A 46 20.27 21.41 -20.72
N THR A 47 19.07 21.87 -20.36
CA THR A 47 17.79 21.14 -20.39
C THR A 47 17.62 20.29 -21.65
N GLU A 48 17.89 20.88 -22.81
CA GLU A 48 17.81 20.20 -24.11
C GLU A 48 18.80 19.05 -24.28
N LYS A 49 20.05 19.20 -23.81
CA LYS A 49 21.07 18.14 -23.87
C LYS A 49 20.72 16.99 -22.91
N ARG A 50 20.18 17.29 -21.72
CA ARG A 50 19.67 16.26 -20.78
C ARG A 50 18.51 15.48 -21.41
N TYR A 51 17.55 16.17 -22.02
CA TYR A 51 16.44 15.53 -22.72
C TYR A 51 16.89 14.69 -23.91
N ALA A 52 17.83 15.18 -24.72
CA ALA A 52 18.38 14.43 -25.84
C ALA A 52 19.07 13.13 -25.38
N ALA A 53 19.86 13.19 -24.29
CA ALA A 53 20.50 12.03 -23.69
C ALA A 53 19.46 11.02 -23.13
N ALA A 54 18.53 11.48 -22.28
CA ALA A 54 17.49 10.61 -21.72
C ALA A 54 16.59 9.98 -22.82
N LYS A 55 16.34 10.70 -23.93
CA LYS A 55 15.59 10.19 -25.08
C LYS A 55 16.38 9.13 -25.86
N ALA A 56 17.70 9.31 -26.00
CA ALA A 56 18.57 8.26 -26.54
C ALA A 56 18.57 7.03 -25.63
N ASP A 57 18.56 7.22 -24.30
CA ASP A 57 18.54 6.12 -23.35
C ASP A 57 17.22 5.32 -23.32
N ILE A 58 16.07 5.92 -23.66
CA ILE A 58 14.85 5.13 -23.97
C ILE A 58 15.13 4.15 -25.12
N ALA A 59 15.76 4.61 -26.21
CA ALA A 59 16.06 3.76 -27.34
C ALA A 59 17.12 2.69 -26.97
N ASN A 60 18.16 3.08 -26.24
CA ASN A 60 19.19 2.16 -25.73
C ASN A 60 18.57 1.06 -24.85
N LEU A 61 17.65 1.39 -23.93
CA LEU A 61 16.95 0.40 -23.10
C LEU A 61 15.89 -0.41 -23.85
N LYS A 62 15.40 0.04 -25.01
CA LYS A 62 14.56 -0.80 -25.90
C LYS A 62 15.38 -1.78 -26.76
N LEU A 63 16.71 -1.64 -26.79
CA LEU A 63 17.64 -2.50 -27.54
C LEU A 63 18.55 -3.35 -26.64
N ASP A 64 18.88 -2.88 -25.43
CA ASP A 64 19.66 -3.61 -24.44
C ASP A 64 18.76 -4.58 -23.65
N ASP A 65 18.61 -5.80 -24.15
CA ASP A 65 17.84 -6.89 -23.53
C ASP A 65 18.24 -7.25 -22.09
N LYS A 66 19.38 -6.74 -21.57
CA LYS A 66 19.83 -6.96 -20.20
C LYS A 66 19.41 -5.82 -19.28
N LYS A 67 19.74 -4.57 -19.60
CA LYS A 67 19.32 -3.40 -18.81
C LYS A 67 17.84 -3.08 -19.01
N GLY A 68 17.36 -3.23 -20.23
CA GLY A 68 15.99 -2.96 -20.65
C GLY A 68 14.93 -3.82 -19.99
N ASN A 69 15.30 -4.94 -19.36
CA ASN A 69 14.37 -5.79 -18.58
C ASN A 69 14.50 -5.58 -17.06
N LEU A 70 15.34 -4.66 -16.60
CA LEU A 70 15.44 -4.29 -15.19
C LEU A 70 14.51 -3.12 -14.85
N ARG A 71 13.99 -3.09 -13.62
CA ARG A 71 13.15 -2.01 -13.09
C ARG A 71 13.88 -0.67 -13.00
N GLU A 72 15.07 -0.69 -12.39
CA GLU A 72 15.80 0.51 -11.99
C GLU A 72 16.13 1.49 -13.15
N PRO A 73 16.55 1.04 -14.35
CA PRO A 73 16.79 1.95 -15.47
C PRO A 73 15.54 2.72 -15.93
N TRP A 74 14.37 2.07 -15.98
CA TRP A 74 13.12 2.74 -16.35
C TRP A 74 12.63 3.72 -15.28
N GLU A 75 12.78 3.38 -14.00
CA GLU A 75 12.48 4.33 -12.91
C GLU A 75 13.43 5.52 -12.92
N LYS A 76 14.72 5.32 -13.24
CA LYS A 76 15.68 6.42 -13.42
C LYS A 76 15.33 7.31 -14.60
N LEU A 77 14.95 6.76 -15.76
CA LEU A 77 14.49 7.58 -16.89
C LEU A 77 13.21 8.35 -16.58
N ALA A 78 12.21 7.70 -15.97
CA ALA A 78 10.99 8.37 -15.54
C ALA A 78 11.31 9.54 -14.57
N THR A 79 12.26 9.34 -13.66
CA THR A 79 12.72 10.37 -12.72
C THR A 79 13.50 11.49 -13.41
N GLU A 80 14.39 11.19 -14.35
CA GLU A 80 15.18 12.20 -15.07
C GLU A 80 14.30 13.03 -16.01
N PHE A 81 13.38 12.43 -16.76
CA PHE A 81 12.41 13.17 -17.55
C PHE A 81 11.49 14.05 -16.70
N ARG A 82 11.11 13.58 -15.50
CA ARG A 82 10.37 14.38 -14.53
C ARG A 82 11.22 15.55 -14.00
N ALA A 83 12.48 15.30 -13.67
CA ALA A 83 13.42 16.33 -13.24
C ALA A 83 13.65 17.38 -14.34
N ILE A 84 13.82 16.98 -15.60
CA ILE A 84 13.90 17.89 -16.76
C ILE A 84 12.63 18.76 -16.87
N TYR A 85 11.44 18.16 -16.73
CA TYR A 85 10.17 18.87 -16.75
C TYR A 85 10.03 19.89 -15.61
N ASP A 86 10.53 19.58 -14.41
CA ASP A 86 10.44 20.45 -13.23
C ASP A 86 11.60 21.48 -13.14
N THR A 87 12.76 21.22 -13.76
CA THR A 87 13.98 22.08 -13.66
C THR A 87 13.82 23.42 -14.38
N ASP A 88 13.23 23.41 -15.58
CA ASP A 88 13.22 24.55 -16.50
C ASP A 88 11.79 24.87 -16.91
N PRO A 89 11.11 25.82 -16.24
CA PRO A 89 9.71 26.10 -16.48
C PRO A 89 9.37 26.71 -17.85
N ALA A 90 10.36 27.32 -18.52
CA ALA A 90 10.18 28.08 -19.76
C ALA A 90 10.50 27.28 -21.03
N TRP A 91 11.14 26.11 -20.90
CA TRP A 91 11.53 25.28 -22.04
C TRP A 91 10.32 24.77 -22.85
N PRO A 92 10.23 25.03 -24.18
CA PRO A 92 9.03 24.70 -24.97
C PRO A 92 8.66 23.21 -25.00
N ASN A 93 9.64 22.32 -24.91
CA ASN A 93 9.44 20.87 -25.02
C ASN A 93 9.06 20.18 -23.69
N ARG A 94 8.70 20.94 -22.65
CA ARG A 94 8.23 20.41 -21.36
C ARG A 94 7.10 19.36 -21.45
N PRO A 95 6.04 19.52 -22.28
CA PRO A 95 5.03 18.47 -22.44
C PRO A 95 5.65 17.15 -22.91
N ALA A 96 6.64 17.22 -23.83
CA ALA A 96 7.33 16.04 -24.33
C ALA A 96 8.23 15.38 -23.27
N ALA A 97 8.88 16.13 -22.37
CA ALA A 97 9.57 15.54 -21.22
C ALA A 97 8.60 14.77 -20.32
N LEU A 98 7.47 15.36 -19.94
CA LEU A 98 6.46 14.67 -19.12
C LEU A 98 5.87 13.45 -19.86
N PHE A 99 5.72 13.51 -21.19
CA PHE A 99 5.28 12.38 -22.01
C PHE A 99 6.29 11.23 -22.00
N ARG A 100 7.60 11.51 -22.05
CA ARG A 100 8.64 10.49 -21.95
C ARG A 100 8.82 9.95 -20.54
N ALA A 101 8.48 10.73 -19.49
CA ALA A 101 8.35 10.20 -18.14
C ALA A 101 7.21 9.17 -18.05
N ALA A 102 6.03 9.51 -18.59
CA ALA A 102 4.89 8.60 -18.66
C ALA A 102 5.17 7.37 -19.55
N GLU A 103 5.85 7.53 -20.68
CA GLU A 103 6.28 6.40 -21.53
C GLU A 103 7.28 5.51 -20.81
N SER A 104 8.23 6.06 -20.05
CA SER A 104 9.17 5.27 -19.25
C SER A 104 8.45 4.45 -18.16
N LEU A 105 7.34 4.96 -17.62
CA LEU A 105 6.46 4.24 -16.70
C LEU A 105 5.56 3.21 -17.40
N GLU A 106 5.08 3.48 -18.63
CA GLU A 106 4.39 2.50 -19.48
C GLU A 106 5.33 1.33 -19.82
N GLU A 107 6.58 1.63 -20.20
CA GLU A 107 7.61 0.63 -20.48
C GLU A 107 8.01 -0.15 -19.22
N LEU A 108 8.10 0.50 -18.05
CA LEU A 108 8.24 -0.20 -16.77
C LEU A 108 7.07 -1.15 -16.49
N ALA A 109 5.82 -0.69 -16.65
CA ALA A 109 4.63 -1.50 -16.39
C ALA A 109 4.60 -2.75 -17.28
N LYS A 110 4.94 -2.61 -18.57
CA LYS A 110 5.11 -3.70 -19.56
C LYS A 110 6.18 -4.75 -19.19
N ARG A 111 6.96 -4.52 -18.12
CA ARG A 111 8.06 -5.40 -17.67
C ARG A 111 7.92 -5.84 -16.22
N SER A 112 7.36 -4.99 -15.36
CA SER A 112 7.08 -5.33 -13.95
C SER A 112 5.78 -6.09 -13.75
N PHE A 113 4.85 -6.00 -14.72
CA PHE A 113 3.49 -6.54 -14.68
C PHE A 113 2.63 -6.00 -13.52
N ALA A 114 3.15 -5.00 -12.79
CA ALA A 114 2.50 -4.45 -11.62
C ALA A 114 1.43 -3.43 -12.03
N LYS A 115 0.17 -3.70 -11.66
CA LYS A 115 -0.92 -2.71 -11.75
C LYS A 115 -0.58 -1.38 -11.06
N ALA A 116 0.30 -1.39 -10.05
CA ALA A 116 0.82 -0.19 -9.41
C ALA A 116 1.72 0.68 -10.32
N ASP A 117 2.50 0.09 -11.23
CA ASP A 117 3.30 0.87 -12.19
C ASP A 117 2.45 1.31 -13.39
N ALA A 118 1.48 0.48 -13.80
CA ALA A 118 0.47 0.89 -14.79
C ALA A 118 -0.34 2.11 -14.30
N ARG A 119 -0.71 2.15 -13.01
CA ARG A 119 -1.34 3.31 -12.36
C ARG A 119 -0.46 4.56 -12.44
N LYS A 120 0.82 4.50 -12.03
CA LYS A 120 1.77 5.62 -12.17
C LYS A 120 1.88 6.14 -13.62
N ALA A 121 1.88 5.24 -14.61
CA ALA A 121 1.91 5.63 -16.02
C ALA A 121 0.64 6.37 -16.45
N ILE A 122 -0.53 5.83 -16.08
CA ILE A 122 -1.85 6.45 -16.31
C ILE A 122 -1.93 7.83 -15.64
N GLU A 123 -1.55 7.94 -14.36
CA GLU A 123 -1.50 9.18 -13.59
C GLU A 123 -0.58 10.22 -14.25
N CYS A 124 0.58 9.80 -14.75
CA CYS A 124 1.54 10.69 -15.42
C CYS A 124 0.99 11.20 -16.77
N TYR A 125 0.32 10.34 -17.55
CA TYR A 125 -0.37 10.73 -18.79
C TYR A 125 -1.58 11.64 -18.54
N GLU A 126 -2.43 11.33 -17.56
CA GLU A 126 -3.57 12.18 -17.18
C GLU A 126 -3.12 13.55 -16.66
N SER A 127 -2.02 13.59 -15.88
CA SER A 127 -1.37 14.81 -15.40
C SER A 127 -0.77 15.65 -16.53
N LEU A 128 -0.25 15.04 -17.61
CA LEU A 128 0.16 15.77 -18.81
C LEU A 128 -1.03 16.43 -19.50
N ALA A 129 -2.06 15.63 -19.84
CA ALA A 129 -3.24 16.12 -20.55
C ALA A 129 -4.08 17.13 -19.74
N LEU A 130 -3.82 17.23 -18.43
CA LEU A 130 -4.39 18.25 -17.55
C LEU A 130 -3.53 19.53 -17.53
N ARG A 131 -2.20 19.39 -17.39
CA ARG A 131 -1.26 20.53 -17.26
C ARG A 131 -0.91 21.22 -18.58
N HIS A 132 -1.06 20.53 -19.71
CA HIS A 132 -0.69 20.98 -21.06
C HIS A 132 -1.81 20.65 -22.05
N ALA A 133 -3.04 21.03 -21.72
CA ALA A 133 -4.23 20.76 -22.53
C ALA A 133 -4.24 21.48 -23.90
N ASP A 134 -3.31 22.40 -24.11
CA ASP A 134 -2.97 23.07 -25.37
C ASP A 134 -1.97 22.28 -26.22
N SER A 135 -1.31 21.27 -25.65
CA SER A 135 -0.27 20.50 -26.34
C SER A 135 -0.84 19.39 -27.21
N ARG A 136 -0.24 19.20 -28.39
CA ARG A 136 -0.46 18.06 -29.31
C ARG A 136 -0.09 16.68 -28.75
N LEU A 137 0.32 16.59 -27.48
CA LEU A 137 0.58 15.33 -26.78
C LEU A 137 -0.49 15.02 -25.72
N ALA A 138 -1.52 15.86 -25.58
CA ALA A 138 -2.55 15.71 -24.55
C ALA A 138 -3.58 14.64 -24.92
N ASP A 139 -4.03 14.57 -26.17
CA ASP A 139 -4.88 13.50 -26.68
C ASP A 139 -4.12 12.18 -26.85
N ASP A 140 -2.86 12.23 -27.29
CA ASP A 140 -1.87 11.13 -27.26
C ASP A 140 -1.78 10.51 -25.85
N ALA A 141 -1.65 11.36 -24.81
CA ALA A 141 -1.61 10.95 -23.42
C ALA A 141 -2.95 10.38 -22.91
N LEU A 142 -4.09 11.04 -23.19
CA LEU A 142 -5.42 10.53 -22.83
C LEU A 142 -5.71 9.19 -23.49
N PHE A 143 -5.29 8.98 -24.74
CA PHE A 143 -5.51 7.73 -25.46
C PHE A 143 -4.68 6.60 -24.87
N ARG A 144 -3.40 6.84 -24.55
CA ARG A 144 -2.54 5.87 -23.85
C ARG A 144 -3.09 5.53 -22.46
N ALA A 145 -3.51 6.54 -21.69
CA ALA A 145 -4.14 6.32 -20.39
C ALA A 145 -5.43 5.48 -20.51
N ALA A 146 -6.29 5.76 -21.48
CA ALA A 146 -7.50 4.97 -21.75
C ALA A 146 -7.19 3.51 -22.12
N ARG A 147 -6.23 3.31 -23.04
CA ARG A 147 -5.75 1.98 -23.44
C ARG A 147 -5.20 1.20 -22.24
N MET A 148 -4.45 1.87 -21.35
CA MET A 148 -3.90 1.24 -20.15
C MET A 148 -4.99 0.94 -19.10
N ARG A 149 -5.95 1.84 -18.84
CA ARG A 149 -7.07 1.57 -17.92
C ARG A 149 -7.85 0.32 -18.30
N ALA A 150 -8.25 0.19 -19.57
CA ALA A 150 -8.94 -1.00 -20.07
C ALA A 150 -8.06 -2.26 -20.02
N ALA A 151 -6.86 -2.22 -20.64
CA ALA A 151 -6.03 -3.41 -20.78
C ALA A 151 -5.46 -3.92 -19.45
N TRP A 152 -4.96 -3.02 -18.59
CA TRP A 152 -4.19 -3.36 -17.37
C TRP A 152 -5.04 -3.36 -16.10
N LEU A 153 -5.89 -2.35 -15.92
CA LEU A 153 -6.68 -2.23 -14.70
C LEU A 153 -8.03 -2.98 -14.79
N LYS A 154 -8.52 -3.23 -16.02
CA LYS A 154 -9.89 -3.66 -16.35
C LYS A 154 -10.93 -2.59 -16.00
N ASP A 155 -10.51 -1.32 -16.09
CA ASP A 155 -11.30 -0.13 -15.84
C ASP A 155 -11.86 0.42 -17.16
N ASP A 156 -12.78 -0.33 -17.77
CA ASP A 156 -13.42 0.06 -19.03
C ASP A 156 -14.27 1.34 -18.87
N LYS A 157 -14.80 1.58 -17.67
CA LYS A 157 -15.58 2.79 -17.33
C LYS A 157 -14.67 4.03 -17.32
N GLY A 158 -13.53 3.98 -16.66
CA GLY A 158 -12.53 5.06 -16.67
C GLY A 158 -11.90 5.25 -18.05
N ALA A 159 -11.64 4.17 -18.79
CA ALA A 159 -11.21 4.25 -20.19
C ALA A 159 -12.24 5.01 -21.04
N LEU A 160 -13.53 4.65 -20.99
CA LEU A 160 -14.60 5.34 -21.72
C LEU A 160 -14.74 6.82 -21.31
N ALA A 161 -14.48 7.17 -20.04
CA ALA A 161 -14.46 8.57 -19.59
C ALA A 161 -13.33 9.38 -20.25
N LEU A 162 -12.12 8.83 -20.33
CA LEU A 162 -10.99 9.47 -21.02
C LEU A 162 -11.23 9.60 -22.54
N LEU A 163 -11.81 8.58 -23.18
CA LEU A 163 -12.16 8.63 -24.61
C LEU A 163 -13.25 9.69 -24.89
N THR A 164 -14.19 9.87 -23.97
CA THR A 164 -15.19 10.95 -24.02
C THR A 164 -14.53 12.33 -23.86
N ARG A 165 -13.46 12.42 -23.05
CA ARG A 165 -12.65 13.64 -22.89
C ARG A 165 -11.87 13.98 -24.18
N ILE A 166 -11.31 12.99 -24.88
CA ILE A 166 -10.66 13.20 -26.19
C ILE A 166 -11.66 13.81 -27.18
N LYS A 167 -12.84 13.19 -27.33
CA LYS A 167 -13.88 13.64 -28.27
C LYS A 167 -14.40 15.06 -28.00
N SER A 168 -14.42 15.51 -26.76
CA SER A 168 -14.95 16.82 -26.37
C SER A 168 -13.90 17.94 -26.33
N GLN A 169 -12.66 17.63 -25.93
CA GLN A 169 -11.58 18.63 -25.80
C GLN A 169 -10.67 18.68 -27.04
N TYR A 170 -10.56 17.58 -27.79
CA TYR A 170 -9.68 17.43 -28.96
C TYR A 170 -10.47 16.95 -30.20
N PRO A 171 -11.55 17.65 -30.63
CA PRO A 171 -12.35 17.26 -31.80
C PRO A 171 -11.62 17.42 -33.15
N LYS A 172 -10.36 17.87 -33.13
CA LYS A 172 -9.42 17.93 -34.25
C LYS A 172 -8.06 17.30 -33.90
N GLY A 173 -7.99 16.55 -32.79
CA GLY A 173 -6.80 15.81 -32.38
C GLY A 173 -6.52 14.64 -33.31
N ASP A 174 -5.25 14.28 -33.49
CA ASP A 174 -4.86 13.18 -34.38
C ASP A 174 -5.17 11.81 -33.77
N MET A 175 -5.36 11.72 -32.45
CA MET A 175 -5.77 10.49 -31.74
C MET A 175 -7.29 10.25 -31.67
N LEU A 176 -8.09 11.13 -32.29
CA LEU A 176 -9.55 11.02 -32.30
C LEU A 176 -10.09 9.74 -33.02
N PRO A 177 -9.56 9.29 -34.17
CA PRO A 177 -10.02 8.08 -34.86
C PRO A 177 -9.83 6.81 -34.02
N GLU A 178 -8.65 6.65 -33.40
CA GLU A 178 -8.33 5.51 -32.53
C GLU A 178 -9.15 5.57 -31.24
N ALA A 179 -9.40 6.77 -30.70
CA ALA A 179 -10.25 6.94 -29.54
C ALA A 179 -11.69 6.47 -29.81
N LEU A 180 -12.26 6.80 -30.98
CA LEU A 180 -13.57 6.32 -31.43
C LEU A 180 -13.56 4.80 -31.67
N ALA A 181 -12.50 4.25 -32.23
CA ALA A 181 -12.35 2.80 -32.44
C ALA A 181 -12.31 2.03 -31.12
N LEU A 182 -11.53 2.51 -30.13
CA LEU A 182 -11.46 1.91 -28.80
C LEU A 182 -12.78 2.08 -28.03
N GLU A 183 -13.45 3.23 -28.12
CA GLU A 183 -14.77 3.46 -27.52
C GLU A 183 -15.81 2.46 -28.06
N LYS A 184 -15.81 2.23 -29.39
CA LYS A 184 -16.69 1.24 -30.03
C LYS A 184 -16.37 -0.19 -29.55
N ALA A 185 -15.09 -0.55 -29.43
CA ALA A 185 -14.68 -1.87 -28.95
C ALA A 185 -15.12 -2.12 -27.50
N LEU A 186 -14.90 -1.16 -26.60
CA LEU A 186 -15.29 -1.27 -25.19
C LEU A 186 -16.82 -1.33 -25.02
N LYS A 187 -17.58 -0.53 -25.79
CA LYS A 187 -19.06 -0.58 -25.79
C LYS A 187 -19.63 -1.87 -26.38
N ALA A 188 -18.98 -2.47 -27.38
CA ALA A 188 -19.36 -3.78 -27.89
C ALA A 188 -19.14 -4.88 -26.84
N SER A 189 -17.97 -4.89 -26.19
CA SER A 189 -17.64 -5.81 -25.09
C SER A 189 -18.66 -5.71 -23.95
N ALA A 190 -18.96 -4.49 -23.49
CA ALA A 190 -19.92 -4.22 -22.42
C ALA A 190 -21.39 -4.55 -22.77
N SER A 191 -21.71 -4.82 -24.04
CA SER A 191 -23.04 -5.23 -24.49
C SER A 191 -23.12 -6.70 -24.94
N GLY A 192 -22.08 -7.50 -24.67
CA GLY A 192 -22.05 -8.93 -24.94
C GLY A 192 -21.97 -9.32 -26.42
N ARG A 193 -21.77 -8.36 -27.32
CA ARG A 193 -21.73 -8.59 -28.78
C ARG A 193 -20.33 -8.96 -29.23
N THR A 194 -20.24 -9.89 -30.17
CA THR A 194 -18.98 -10.37 -30.72
C THR A 194 -18.43 -9.43 -31.80
N ALA A 195 -17.11 -9.42 -31.98
CA ALA A 195 -16.42 -8.54 -32.93
C ALA A 195 -16.90 -8.63 -34.41
N PRO A 196 -17.37 -9.78 -34.94
CA PRO A 196 -17.95 -9.85 -36.29
C PRO A 196 -19.22 -9.00 -36.48
N GLU A 197 -20.13 -9.00 -35.50
CA GLU A 197 -21.41 -8.30 -35.57
C GLU A 197 -21.19 -6.78 -35.63
N ALA A 198 -20.24 -6.28 -34.83
CA ALA A 198 -19.83 -4.88 -34.83
C ALA A 198 -19.15 -4.41 -36.14
N ARG A 199 -18.70 -5.35 -37.00
CA ARG A 199 -18.20 -5.08 -38.36
C ARG A 199 -19.31 -5.07 -39.39
N GLN A 200 -20.30 -5.97 -39.33
CA GLN A 200 -21.43 -5.99 -40.26
C GLN A 200 -22.21 -4.66 -40.22
N VAL A 201 -22.50 -4.14 -39.03
CA VAL A 201 -23.15 -2.82 -38.87
C VAL A 201 -22.30 -1.67 -39.43
N ALA A 202 -20.96 -1.79 -39.45
CA ALA A 202 -20.06 -0.79 -40.04
C ALA A 202 -19.84 -0.95 -41.56
N ALA A 203 -20.28 -2.05 -42.16
CA ALA A 203 -20.24 -2.27 -43.61
C ALA A 203 -21.54 -1.81 -44.30
N ALA A 204 -22.67 -1.78 -43.57
CA ALA A 204 -23.95 -1.28 -44.09
C ALA A 204 -23.86 0.19 -44.55
N ASP A 205 -23.19 1.04 -43.75
CA ASP A 205 -23.00 2.48 -44.03
C ASP A 205 -21.79 2.77 -44.94
N ARG A 206 -21.29 1.78 -45.69
CA ARG A 206 -20.16 1.92 -46.63
C ARG A 206 -20.49 1.37 -48.02
N LYS A 207 -21.45 2.02 -48.68
CA LYS A 207 -21.73 1.86 -50.11
C LYS A 207 -21.52 3.15 -50.89
N GLU A 208 -20.31 3.70 -50.83
CA GLU A 208 -19.77 4.65 -51.82
C GLU A 208 -18.24 4.80 -51.65
N ALA A 209 -17.54 5.24 -52.72
CA ALA A 209 -16.09 5.42 -52.89
C ALA A 209 -15.19 4.15 -52.90
N VAL A 210 -14.48 3.96 -54.02
CA VAL A 210 -13.57 2.85 -54.42
C VAL A 210 -12.56 3.42 -55.44
N GLU A 211 -11.31 2.97 -55.62
CA GLU A 211 -10.57 1.87 -54.96
C GLU A 211 -9.62 2.42 -53.85
N ASP A 212 -8.28 2.43 -53.83
CA ASP A 212 -7.19 1.97 -54.72
C ASP A 212 -5.99 1.44 -53.88
N GLN A 213 -5.00 0.79 -54.52
CA GLN A 213 -3.94 -0.01 -53.89
C GLN A 213 -2.52 0.53 -54.27
N PRO A 214 -1.35 -0.03 -53.82
CA PRO A 214 -1.12 -1.24 -53.02
C PRO A 214 -0.04 -1.25 -51.90
N ALA A 215 -0.21 -2.20 -50.98
CA ALA A 215 0.79 -3.09 -50.33
C ALA A 215 2.07 -2.59 -49.57
N ALA A 216 1.99 -2.71 -48.23
CA ALA A 216 2.98 -3.36 -47.32
C ALA A 216 4.37 -2.71 -47.02
N PRO A 217 5.08 -3.09 -45.93
CA PRO A 217 4.75 -4.06 -44.86
C PRO A 217 4.73 -3.49 -43.42
N GLU A 218 4.00 -4.14 -42.50
CA GLU A 218 4.00 -3.79 -41.06
C GLU A 218 4.86 -4.73 -40.18
N LYS A 219 5.25 -4.25 -39.00
CA LYS A 219 5.85 -5.03 -37.89
C LYS A 219 4.91 -5.02 -36.68
N PRO A 220 4.88 -6.09 -35.86
CA PRO A 220 3.76 -6.36 -34.96
C PRO A 220 3.83 -5.64 -33.61
N SER A 221 2.65 -5.47 -33.00
CA SER A 221 2.42 -4.84 -31.70
C SER A 221 1.97 -5.85 -30.62
N SER A 222 2.17 -5.48 -29.35
CA SER A 222 1.86 -6.30 -28.16
C SER A 222 0.58 -5.80 -27.45
N PRO A 223 -0.07 -6.56 -26.54
CA PRO A 223 -1.36 -7.14 -26.91
C PRO A 223 -2.54 -6.67 -26.05
N GLN A 224 -3.75 -6.82 -26.60
CA GLN A 224 -4.97 -6.97 -25.80
C GLN A 224 -5.20 -8.45 -25.48
N VAL A 225 -5.91 -8.74 -24.39
CA VAL A 225 -6.74 -9.97 -24.33
C VAL A 225 -7.98 -9.71 -25.17
N SER A 226 -7.81 -9.75 -26.48
CA SER A 226 -8.87 -10.25 -27.35
C SER A 226 -9.07 -11.74 -27.05
N VAL A 227 -10.18 -12.32 -27.51
CA VAL A 227 -10.17 -13.76 -27.82
C VAL A 227 -9.17 -13.91 -28.97
N GLN A 228 -7.94 -14.30 -28.64
CA GLN A 228 -6.90 -14.49 -29.65
C GLN A 228 -7.42 -15.53 -30.66
N PRO A 229 -7.40 -15.24 -31.97
CA PRO A 229 -7.96 -16.15 -32.97
C PRO A 229 -7.32 -17.53 -32.81
N ALA A 230 -8.15 -18.57 -32.83
CA ALA A 230 -7.70 -19.95 -32.63
C ALA A 230 -6.55 -20.24 -33.61
N VAL A 231 -5.40 -20.66 -33.07
CA VAL A 231 -4.19 -20.82 -33.87
C VAL A 231 -4.46 -21.79 -35.03
N PRO A 232 -4.15 -21.43 -36.29
CA PRO A 232 -4.36 -22.30 -37.43
C PRO A 232 -3.67 -23.65 -37.25
N GLU A 233 -4.27 -24.72 -37.77
CA GLU A 233 -3.83 -26.10 -37.53
C GLU A 233 -2.36 -26.34 -37.86
N GLY A 234 -1.91 -25.87 -39.02
CA GLY A 234 -0.49 -25.95 -39.43
C GLY A 234 0.47 -25.11 -38.58
N GLN A 235 -0.02 -24.18 -37.75
CA GLN A 235 0.79 -23.32 -36.88
C GLN A 235 0.85 -23.80 -35.42
N LEU A 236 -0.14 -24.58 -34.95
CA LEU A 236 -0.21 -25.04 -33.55
C LEU A 236 1.05 -25.83 -33.13
N LEU A 237 1.51 -26.78 -33.95
CA LEU A 237 2.70 -27.60 -33.62
C LEU A 237 4.02 -26.81 -33.72
N PRO A 238 4.26 -25.98 -34.76
CA PRO A 238 5.36 -25.01 -34.76
C PRO A 238 5.37 -24.09 -33.53
N ARG A 239 4.23 -23.49 -33.15
CA ARG A 239 4.14 -22.62 -31.96
C ARG A 239 4.40 -23.39 -30.67
N TYR A 240 3.84 -24.59 -30.49
CA TYR A 240 4.13 -25.46 -29.34
C TYR A 240 5.62 -25.81 -29.23
N ARG A 241 6.29 -26.12 -30.35
CA ARG A 241 7.74 -26.37 -30.38
C ARG A 241 8.56 -25.11 -30.05
N ALA A 242 8.17 -23.96 -30.58
CA ALA A 242 8.84 -22.68 -30.29
C ALA A 242 8.66 -22.24 -28.83
N ALA A 243 7.45 -22.38 -28.27
CA ALA A 243 7.15 -22.12 -26.87
C ALA A 243 7.94 -23.07 -25.94
N LYS A 244 8.03 -24.37 -26.30
CA LYS A 244 8.88 -25.33 -25.58
C LYS A 244 10.35 -24.91 -25.59
N ALA A 245 10.90 -24.53 -26.74
CA ALA A 245 12.28 -24.06 -26.83
C ALA A 245 12.53 -22.76 -26.02
N ARG A 246 11.59 -21.80 -26.04
CA ARG A 246 11.64 -20.61 -25.18
C ARG A 246 11.61 -20.98 -23.69
N MET A 247 10.79 -21.96 -23.29
CA MET A 247 10.70 -22.46 -21.91
C MET A 247 12.01 -23.12 -21.46
N GLU A 248 12.64 -23.92 -22.32
CA GLU A 248 13.90 -24.61 -22.02
C GLU A 248 15.08 -23.63 -21.95
N ALA A 249 15.15 -22.65 -22.86
CA ALA A 249 16.12 -21.56 -22.79
C ALA A 249 15.94 -20.70 -21.52
N LEU A 250 14.70 -20.42 -21.11
CA LEU A 250 14.39 -19.69 -19.89
C LEU A 250 14.77 -20.47 -18.62
N ARG A 251 14.61 -21.81 -18.60
CA ARG A 251 15.10 -22.66 -17.50
C ARG A 251 16.63 -22.68 -17.39
N ALA A 252 17.34 -22.47 -18.50
CA ALA A 252 18.81 -22.43 -18.52
C ALA A 252 19.40 -21.08 -18.08
N ASP A 253 18.70 -19.96 -18.32
CA ASP A 253 19.12 -18.62 -17.90
C ASP A 253 18.86 -18.40 -16.41
N LYS A 254 19.90 -18.61 -15.58
CA LYS A 254 19.86 -18.48 -14.11
C LYS A 254 19.45 -17.11 -13.56
N VAL A 255 19.30 -16.09 -14.41
CA VAL A 255 18.84 -14.75 -14.02
C VAL A 255 17.39 -14.55 -14.46
N LYS A 256 17.08 -14.82 -15.74
CA LYS A 256 15.71 -14.68 -16.28
C LYS A 256 14.75 -15.74 -15.73
N SER A 257 15.25 -16.91 -15.34
CA SER A 257 14.45 -17.96 -14.68
C SER A 257 13.80 -17.50 -13.37
N CYS A 258 14.30 -16.43 -12.77
CA CYS A 258 13.81 -15.84 -11.52
C CYS A 258 12.84 -14.66 -11.75
N TRP A 259 12.45 -14.37 -12.99
CA TRP A 259 11.57 -13.24 -13.34
C TRP A 259 10.15 -13.73 -13.65
N ARG A 260 9.13 -12.99 -13.19
CA ARG A 260 7.72 -13.37 -13.36
C ARG A 260 7.26 -13.36 -14.83
N GLN A 261 7.54 -12.26 -15.55
CA GLN A 261 7.04 -12.02 -16.91
C GLN A 261 7.30 -13.18 -17.88
N PRO A 262 8.54 -13.71 -18.03
CA PRO A 262 8.79 -14.72 -19.06
C PRO A 262 8.03 -16.03 -18.84
N TRP A 263 7.73 -16.37 -17.57
CA TRP A 263 6.84 -17.48 -17.24
C TRP A 263 5.36 -17.16 -17.50
N GLU A 264 4.92 -15.93 -17.26
CA GLU A 264 3.55 -15.48 -17.52
C GLU A 264 3.25 -15.46 -19.04
N GLU A 265 4.21 -15.02 -19.87
CA GLU A 265 4.13 -15.12 -21.33
C GLU A 265 4.04 -16.57 -21.82
N LEU A 266 4.85 -17.47 -21.26
CA LEU A 266 4.83 -18.89 -21.62
C LEU A 266 3.55 -19.57 -21.15
N GLN A 267 3.07 -19.27 -19.96
CA GLN A 267 1.79 -19.75 -19.43
C GLN A 267 0.65 -19.39 -20.40
N ALA A 268 0.61 -18.13 -20.86
CA ALA A 268 -0.40 -17.64 -21.80
C ALA A 268 -0.27 -18.23 -23.21
N GLU A 269 0.94 -18.37 -23.77
CA GLU A 269 1.16 -18.99 -25.08
C GLU A 269 0.74 -20.47 -25.07
N PHE A 270 1.14 -21.23 -24.04
CA PHE A 270 0.73 -22.63 -23.88
C PHE A 270 -0.78 -22.76 -23.63
N GLN A 271 -1.38 -21.86 -22.86
CA GLN A 271 -2.83 -21.83 -22.64
C GLN A 271 -3.57 -21.58 -23.95
N HIS A 272 -3.15 -20.59 -24.75
CA HIS A 272 -3.78 -20.27 -26.04
C HIS A 272 -3.67 -21.42 -27.05
N ILE A 273 -2.55 -22.14 -27.09
CA ILE A 273 -2.38 -23.34 -27.92
C ILE A 273 -3.37 -24.44 -27.53
N TYR A 274 -3.57 -24.68 -26.24
CA TYR A 274 -4.55 -25.66 -25.73
C TYR A 274 -6.00 -25.22 -25.99
N GLU A 275 -6.34 -23.96 -25.68
CA GLU A 275 -7.69 -23.40 -25.89
C GLU A 275 -8.09 -23.36 -27.37
N SER A 276 -7.12 -23.12 -28.26
CA SER A 276 -7.36 -23.08 -29.71
C SER A 276 -7.90 -24.40 -30.26
N ARG A 277 -7.42 -25.56 -29.77
CA ARG A 277 -7.92 -26.90 -30.14
C ARG A 277 -7.66 -27.94 -29.04
N LYS A 278 -8.59 -28.03 -28.08
CA LYS A 278 -8.52 -29.01 -26.97
C LYS A 278 -8.41 -30.48 -27.40
N ASN A 279 -8.90 -30.84 -28.59
CA ASN A 279 -8.89 -32.22 -29.10
C ASN A 279 -7.60 -32.61 -29.85
N TRP A 280 -6.59 -31.74 -29.91
CA TRP A 280 -5.40 -31.96 -30.74
C TRP A 280 -4.23 -32.59 -29.96
N ALA A 281 -3.34 -33.28 -30.65
CA ALA A 281 -2.35 -34.18 -30.03
C ALA A 281 -1.36 -33.50 -29.05
N VAL A 282 -1.13 -32.19 -29.17
CA VAL A 282 -0.27 -31.44 -28.21
C VAL A 282 -1.07 -30.78 -27.08
N ALA A 283 -2.40 -30.80 -27.08
CA ALA A 283 -3.22 -30.06 -26.11
C ALA A 283 -2.96 -30.45 -24.64
N PRO A 284 -2.79 -31.74 -24.26
CA PRO A 284 -2.38 -32.11 -22.90
C PRO A 284 -0.97 -31.57 -22.57
N GLY A 285 -0.03 -31.67 -23.51
CA GLY A 285 1.34 -31.18 -23.34
C GLY A 285 1.45 -29.66 -23.27
N ALA A 286 0.51 -28.94 -23.90
CA ALA A 286 0.38 -27.49 -23.80
C ALA A 286 -0.20 -27.11 -22.42
N LEU A 287 -1.32 -27.70 -22.00
CA LEU A 287 -1.91 -27.45 -20.68
C LEU A 287 -0.92 -27.78 -19.54
N PHE A 288 -0.18 -28.89 -19.64
CA PHE A 288 0.89 -29.26 -18.70
C PHE A 288 1.98 -28.19 -18.62
N ARG A 289 2.41 -27.64 -19.76
CA ARG A 289 3.44 -26.59 -19.79
C ARG A 289 2.91 -25.22 -19.40
N SER A 290 1.61 -24.98 -19.50
CA SER A 290 0.96 -23.83 -18.88
C SER A 290 1.00 -23.94 -17.35
N ALA A 291 0.59 -25.09 -16.79
CA ALA A 291 0.70 -25.39 -15.37
C ALA A 291 2.15 -25.30 -14.85
N ALA A 292 3.11 -25.90 -15.55
CA ALA A 292 4.53 -25.86 -15.18
C ALA A 292 5.21 -24.49 -15.42
N SER A 293 4.63 -23.61 -16.24
CA SER A 293 5.02 -22.19 -16.31
C SER A 293 4.44 -21.41 -15.12
N GLN A 294 3.17 -21.65 -14.77
CA GLN A 294 2.53 -21.06 -13.61
C GLN A 294 3.19 -21.51 -12.29
N GLU A 295 3.70 -22.74 -12.20
CA GLU A 295 4.49 -23.23 -11.07
C GLU A 295 5.87 -22.55 -10.98
N ALA A 296 6.58 -22.39 -12.11
CA ALA A 296 7.85 -21.66 -12.12
C ALA A 296 7.67 -20.16 -11.78
N LEU A 297 6.56 -19.57 -12.23
CA LEU A 297 6.10 -18.24 -11.85
C LEU A 297 5.79 -18.14 -10.35
N ALA A 298 5.18 -19.17 -9.76
CA ALA A 298 4.94 -19.26 -8.32
C ALA A 298 6.24 -19.45 -7.52
N ASP A 299 7.21 -20.19 -8.06
CA ASP A 299 8.57 -20.30 -7.48
C ASP A 299 9.37 -18.99 -7.60
N CYS A 300 9.03 -18.08 -8.53
CA CYS A 300 9.59 -16.73 -8.58
C CYS A 300 8.90 -15.75 -7.60
N SER A 301 7.59 -15.89 -7.37
CA SER A 301 6.78 -14.95 -6.58
C SER A 301 6.59 -15.36 -5.12
N HIS A 302 6.72 -16.66 -4.83
CA HIS A 302 6.39 -17.33 -3.57
C HIS A 302 4.95 -17.08 -3.06
N LEU A 303 4.02 -16.68 -3.94
CA LEU A 303 2.64 -16.40 -3.57
C LEU A 303 1.79 -17.69 -3.56
N SER A 304 1.15 -17.99 -2.43
CA SER A 304 0.22 -19.13 -2.30
C SER A 304 -0.98 -19.07 -3.26
N GLY A 305 -1.30 -17.87 -3.79
CA GLY A 305 -2.28 -17.71 -4.87
C GLY A 305 -1.79 -18.20 -6.23
N ASP A 306 -0.50 -18.01 -6.55
CA ASP A 306 0.08 -18.50 -7.81
C ASP A 306 0.30 -20.03 -7.77
N TYR A 307 0.70 -20.58 -6.61
CA TYR A 307 0.78 -22.03 -6.41
C TYR A 307 -0.60 -22.70 -6.50
N ARG A 308 -1.66 -22.08 -5.95
CA ARG A 308 -3.05 -22.56 -6.13
C ARG A 308 -3.48 -22.56 -7.60
N ARG A 309 -3.12 -21.54 -8.38
CA ARG A 309 -3.39 -21.54 -9.82
C ARG A 309 -2.59 -22.59 -10.59
N ALA A 310 -1.34 -22.89 -10.20
CA ALA A 310 -0.59 -24.01 -10.77
C ALA A 310 -1.28 -25.35 -10.47
N LEU A 311 -1.71 -25.55 -9.22
CA LEU A 311 -2.49 -26.71 -8.78
C LEU A 311 -3.81 -26.85 -9.55
N GLU A 312 -4.57 -25.76 -9.73
CA GLU A 312 -5.82 -25.73 -10.51
C GLU A 312 -5.62 -26.17 -11.97
N LEU A 313 -4.52 -25.75 -12.61
CA LEU A 313 -4.16 -26.12 -13.99
C LEU A 313 -3.65 -27.57 -14.10
N TYR A 314 -2.86 -28.07 -13.14
CA TYR A 314 -2.48 -29.48 -13.11
C TYR A 314 -3.72 -30.38 -12.92
N LEU A 315 -4.63 -30.01 -12.01
CA LEU A 315 -5.87 -30.75 -11.78
C LEU A 315 -6.92 -30.57 -12.90
N SER A 316 -6.83 -29.54 -13.75
CA SER A 316 -7.68 -29.46 -14.95
C SER A 316 -7.21 -30.43 -16.04
N LEU A 317 -5.89 -30.63 -16.18
CA LEU A 317 -5.34 -31.63 -17.09
C LEU A 317 -5.82 -33.05 -16.75
N THR A 318 -5.83 -33.42 -15.46
CA THR A 318 -6.24 -34.77 -15.05
C THR A 318 -7.73 -35.01 -15.30
N ARG A 319 -8.58 -33.97 -15.17
CA ARG A 319 -10.02 -34.05 -15.47
C ARG A 319 -10.33 -34.05 -16.97
N GLU A 320 -9.63 -33.25 -17.77
CA GLU A 320 -9.89 -33.15 -19.22
C GLU A 320 -9.16 -34.22 -20.04
N PHE A 321 -8.02 -34.73 -19.57
CA PHE A 321 -7.18 -35.71 -20.26
C PHE A 321 -6.76 -36.92 -19.38
N PRO A 322 -7.68 -37.62 -18.69
CA PRO A 322 -7.37 -38.75 -17.78
C PRO A 322 -6.77 -40.00 -18.47
N LYS A 323 -6.54 -39.96 -19.78
CA LYS A 323 -5.86 -41.01 -20.56
C LYS A 323 -4.51 -40.55 -21.13
N SER A 324 -4.03 -39.36 -20.73
CA SER A 324 -2.74 -38.83 -21.16
C SER A 324 -1.61 -39.34 -20.26
N ALA A 325 -0.48 -39.71 -20.86
CA ALA A 325 0.79 -39.98 -20.17
C ALA A 325 1.49 -38.68 -19.71
N LEU A 326 0.68 -37.77 -19.14
CA LEU A 326 1.04 -36.55 -18.42
C LEU A 326 0.06 -36.30 -17.25
N ALA A 327 -0.94 -37.16 -17.06
CA ALA A 327 -1.93 -37.02 -16.00
C ALA A 327 -1.34 -37.45 -14.64
N ASP A 328 -0.50 -38.48 -14.60
CA ASP A 328 0.25 -38.86 -13.41
C ASP A 328 1.43 -37.92 -13.13
N ASP A 329 2.09 -37.32 -14.12
CA ASP A 329 2.97 -36.15 -13.91
C ASP A 329 2.20 -34.99 -13.23
N ALA A 330 1.02 -34.66 -13.75
CA ALA A 330 0.22 -33.55 -13.25
C ALA A 330 -0.28 -33.81 -11.82
N LEU A 331 -0.73 -35.03 -11.51
CA LEU A 331 -1.05 -35.43 -10.13
C LEU A 331 0.20 -35.39 -9.24
N LEU A 332 1.38 -35.78 -9.73
CA LEU A 332 2.61 -35.77 -8.93
C LEU A 332 3.08 -34.34 -8.61
N CYS A 333 2.99 -33.42 -9.58
CA CYS A 333 3.22 -31.99 -9.35
C CYS A 333 2.17 -31.39 -8.42
N ALA A 334 0.88 -31.68 -8.63
CA ALA A 334 -0.20 -31.25 -7.74
C ALA A 334 0.01 -31.73 -6.29
N ALA A 335 0.39 -33.00 -6.09
CA ALA A 335 0.70 -33.57 -4.80
C ALA A 335 1.92 -32.90 -4.13
N ARG A 336 2.98 -32.64 -4.90
CA ARG A 336 4.18 -31.91 -4.44
C ARG A 336 3.86 -30.47 -4.06
N ILE A 337 3.02 -29.76 -4.82
CA ILE A 337 2.56 -28.40 -4.47
C ILE A 337 1.75 -28.45 -3.17
N GLN A 338 0.76 -29.33 -3.07
CA GLN A 338 -0.08 -29.48 -1.87
C GLN A 338 0.75 -29.76 -0.61
N SER A 339 1.64 -30.77 -0.64
CA SER A 339 2.44 -31.13 0.53
C SER A 339 3.60 -30.16 0.83
N THR A 340 4.31 -29.66 -0.19
CA THR A 340 5.60 -28.96 0.01
C THR A 340 5.57 -27.45 -0.23
N ARG A 341 4.48 -26.91 -0.81
CA ARG A 341 4.28 -25.47 -1.03
C ARG A 341 3.06 -24.90 -0.30
N LEU A 342 2.10 -25.75 0.10
CA LEU A 342 0.83 -25.38 0.74
C LEU A 342 0.54 -26.18 2.03
N GLY A 343 1.53 -26.87 2.62
CA GLY A 343 1.45 -27.51 3.95
C GLY A 343 0.50 -28.71 4.10
N LYS A 344 -0.32 -28.99 3.08
CA LYS A 344 -1.44 -29.93 3.04
C LYS A 344 -0.99 -31.33 2.64
N THR A 345 -0.14 -31.95 3.46
CA THR A 345 0.40 -33.30 3.18
C THR A 345 -0.68 -34.39 3.13
N SER A 346 -1.82 -34.22 3.79
CA SER A 346 -2.98 -35.12 3.67
C SER A 346 -3.62 -35.05 2.28
N GLU A 347 -3.87 -33.85 1.74
CA GLU A 347 -4.37 -33.65 0.37
C GLU A 347 -3.33 -34.09 -0.67
N GLY A 348 -2.04 -33.85 -0.40
CA GLY A 348 -0.93 -34.38 -1.20
C GLY A 348 -0.91 -35.91 -1.23
N LEU A 349 -1.10 -36.57 -0.09
CA LEU A 349 -1.20 -38.04 -0.02
C LEU A 349 -2.42 -38.59 -0.75
N ALA A 350 -3.58 -37.92 -0.68
CA ALA A 350 -4.77 -38.32 -1.42
C ALA A 350 -4.51 -38.34 -2.94
N LEU A 351 -3.79 -37.33 -3.46
CA LEU A 351 -3.36 -37.29 -4.87
C LEU A 351 -2.33 -38.38 -5.22
N LEU A 352 -1.46 -38.80 -4.29
CA LEU A 352 -0.55 -39.94 -4.52
C LEU A 352 -1.28 -41.30 -4.47
N ASP A 353 -2.31 -41.42 -3.63
CA ASP A 353 -3.21 -42.58 -3.63
C ASP A 353 -4.08 -42.62 -4.92
N GLU A 354 -4.45 -41.46 -5.49
CA GLU A 354 -5.09 -41.35 -6.81
C GLU A 354 -4.17 -41.85 -7.94
N ILE A 355 -2.88 -41.48 -7.95
CA ILE A 355 -1.89 -42.03 -8.90
C ILE A 355 -1.83 -43.55 -8.79
N ALA A 356 -1.77 -44.08 -7.57
CA ALA A 356 -1.68 -45.52 -7.34
C ALA A 356 -2.93 -46.30 -7.80
N ALA A 357 -4.12 -45.69 -7.71
CA ALA A 357 -5.38 -46.30 -8.13
C ALA A 357 -5.61 -46.20 -9.65
N ASN A 358 -5.46 -44.99 -10.22
CA ASN A 358 -5.85 -44.69 -11.60
C ASN A 358 -4.72 -44.92 -12.61
N TYR A 359 -3.46 -44.79 -12.18
CA TYR A 359 -2.27 -44.88 -13.03
C TYR A 359 -1.23 -45.92 -12.52
N PRO A 360 -1.62 -47.15 -12.13
CA PRO A 360 -0.72 -48.14 -11.51
C PRO A 360 0.43 -48.63 -12.41
N ARG A 361 0.42 -48.26 -13.71
CA ARG A 361 1.47 -48.55 -14.69
C ARG A 361 2.06 -47.28 -15.33
N GLY A 362 1.73 -46.09 -14.81
CA GLY A 362 2.36 -44.83 -15.20
C GLY A 362 3.82 -44.76 -14.75
N ASP A 363 4.64 -43.94 -15.39
CA ASP A 363 6.06 -43.84 -15.06
C ASP A 363 6.28 -43.12 -13.71
N MET A 364 5.39 -42.19 -13.36
CA MET A 364 5.38 -41.55 -12.04
C MET A 364 4.92 -42.49 -10.91
N ALA A 365 4.33 -43.66 -11.20
CA ALA A 365 3.81 -44.57 -10.18
C ALA A 365 4.88 -45.16 -9.24
N ALA A 366 6.16 -45.13 -9.62
CA ALA A 366 7.28 -45.49 -8.74
C ALA A 366 7.62 -44.35 -7.74
N GLU A 367 7.78 -43.12 -8.24
CA GLU A 367 8.07 -41.93 -7.44
C GLU A 367 6.88 -41.55 -6.54
N ALA A 368 5.64 -41.72 -7.01
CA ALA A 368 4.44 -41.56 -6.20
C ALA A 368 4.42 -42.51 -5.00
N ARG A 369 4.73 -43.80 -5.19
CA ARG A 369 4.85 -44.76 -4.07
C ARG A 369 5.98 -44.40 -3.10
N ARG A 370 7.11 -43.88 -3.60
CA ARG A 370 8.25 -43.42 -2.79
C ARG A 370 7.89 -42.18 -1.95
N LEU A 371 7.32 -41.14 -2.56
CA LEU A 371 6.85 -39.95 -1.84
C LEU A 371 5.75 -40.29 -0.85
N ARG A 372 4.82 -41.18 -1.21
CA ARG A 372 3.76 -41.69 -0.32
C ARG A 372 4.35 -42.40 0.90
N ALA A 373 5.37 -43.24 0.73
CA ALA A 373 6.07 -43.88 1.83
C ALA A 373 6.80 -42.86 2.71
N GLN A 374 7.49 -41.89 2.11
CA GLN A 374 8.19 -40.81 2.82
C GLN A 374 7.22 -39.95 3.64
N TRP A 375 6.11 -39.50 3.04
CA TRP A 375 5.14 -38.60 3.67
C TRP A 375 4.28 -39.33 4.71
N ARG A 376 3.88 -40.59 4.47
CA ARG A 376 3.26 -41.44 5.50
C ARG A 376 4.22 -41.77 6.63
N GLY A 377 5.53 -41.88 6.36
CA GLY A 377 6.57 -41.96 7.40
C GLY A 377 6.56 -40.73 8.30
N THR A 378 6.71 -39.53 7.74
CA THR A 378 6.69 -38.28 8.53
C THR A 378 5.36 -38.00 9.23
N LEU A 379 4.23 -38.51 8.74
CA LEU A 379 2.94 -38.46 9.43
C LEU A 379 2.88 -39.49 10.57
N ALA A 380 3.32 -40.73 10.35
CA ALA A 380 3.38 -41.76 11.38
C ALA A 380 4.36 -41.39 12.50
N ASP A 381 5.49 -40.74 12.20
CA ASP A 381 6.42 -40.22 13.21
C ASP A 381 5.78 -39.10 14.06
N ALA A 382 4.91 -38.28 13.46
CA ALA A 382 4.15 -37.25 14.17
C ALA A 382 3.00 -37.85 15.01
N GLU A 383 2.29 -38.87 14.51
CA GLU A 383 1.22 -39.57 15.24
C GLU A 383 1.78 -40.41 16.40
N ASN A 384 2.89 -41.13 16.17
CA ASN A 384 3.54 -42.00 17.17
C ASN A 384 4.28 -41.19 18.26
N THR A 385 4.55 -39.90 18.02
CA THR A 385 4.96 -38.95 19.08
C THR A 385 3.79 -38.23 19.77
N GLY A 386 2.55 -38.40 19.26
CA GLY A 386 1.29 -37.90 19.84
C GLY A 386 0.52 -38.89 20.75
N ALA A 387 0.94 -40.16 20.77
CA ALA A 387 0.68 -41.17 21.81
C ALA A 387 -0.77 -41.39 22.33
N GLY A 388 -1.42 -42.46 21.85
CA GLY A 388 -2.33 -43.29 22.67
C GLY A 388 -3.84 -42.98 22.60
N ALA A 389 -4.60 -43.97 22.11
CA ALA A 389 -6.07 -44.06 22.07
C ALA A 389 -6.83 -42.96 21.27
N GLY A 390 -7.61 -43.30 20.24
CA GLY A 390 -7.85 -44.62 19.64
C GLY A 390 -8.78 -44.52 18.41
N ALA A 391 -8.65 -45.45 17.47
CA ALA A 391 -9.46 -45.47 16.26
C ALA A 391 -10.85 -46.09 16.50
N GLY A 392 -11.91 -45.52 15.93
CA GLY A 392 -13.27 -46.01 16.18
C GLY A 392 -14.40 -45.40 15.34
N ARG A 393 -14.53 -45.85 14.09
CA ARG A 393 -15.69 -45.73 13.18
C ARG A 393 -15.92 -44.38 12.48
N ALA A 394 -15.99 -44.44 11.15
CA ALA A 394 -16.90 -43.62 10.37
C ALA A 394 -18.29 -44.28 10.38
N ASP A 395 -19.36 -43.48 10.49
CA ASP A 395 -20.43 -43.44 9.48
C ASP A 395 -21.54 -42.42 9.85
N SER A 396 -22.42 -42.15 8.88
CA SER A 396 -23.57 -41.23 8.93
C SER A 396 -23.26 -39.73 8.90
N ALA A 397 -24.10 -38.98 8.19
CA ALA A 397 -24.00 -37.53 8.03
C ALA A 397 -25.25 -36.84 8.58
N SER A 398 -25.08 -35.81 9.43
CA SER A 398 -26.02 -34.70 9.67
C SER A 398 -25.49 -33.77 10.77
N LYS A 399 -25.69 -32.45 10.60
CA LYS A 399 -25.68 -31.36 11.61
C LYS A 399 -24.97 -31.58 12.98
N ALA A 400 -23.96 -30.75 13.30
CA ALA A 400 -24.06 -29.67 14.32
C ALA A 400 -22.71 -29.10 14.83
N ALA A 401 -22.73 -27.79 15.13
CA ALA A 401 -22.00 -27.05 16.19
C ALA A 401 -20.54 -27.39 16.56
N SER A 402 -19.63 -26.51 16.12
CA SER A 402 -18.54 -25.88 16.90
C SER A 402 -17.90 -26.61 18.11
N ARG A 403 -16.61 -26.93 17.98
CA ARG A 403 -15.63 -26.84 19.08
C ARG A 403 -14.82 -25.54 18.95
N PRO A 404 -14.25 -24.98 20.03
CA PRO A 404 -13.28 -23.90 19.91
C PRO A 404 -11.98 -24.44 19.28
N GLU A 405 -11.54 -23.84 18.18
CA GLU A 405 -10.28 -24.17 17.52
C GLU A 405 -9.10 -23.61 18.34
N THR A 406 -8.01 -24.37 18.42
CA THR A 406 -6.75 -23.88 19.01
C THR A 406 -6.21 -22.75 18.12
N PRO A 407 -5.84 -21.58 18.67
CA PRO A 407 -5.19 -20.54 17.88
C PRO A 407 -3.91 -21.04 17.20
N GLU A 408 -3.63 -20.55 15.99
CA GLU A 408 -2.48 -20.99 15.19
C GLU A 408 -1.76 -19.78 14.59
N VAL A 409 -0.42 -19.80 14.53
CA VAL A 409 0.35 -18.83 13.74
C VAL A 409 0.15 -19.12 12.25
N GLN A 410 -0.64 -18.29 11.57
CA GLN A 410 -0.96 -18.38 10.15
C GLN A 410 0.12 -17.73 9.26
N VAL A 411 0.71 -16.62 9.72
CA VAL A 411 1.75 -15.89 8.98
C VAL A 411 2.89 -15.51 9.93
N LEU A 412 4.12 -15.57 9.42
CA LEU A 412 5.30 -15.00 10.08
C LEU A 412 6.10 -14.17 9.06
N SER A 413 6.17 -12.87 9.27
CA SER A 413 6.88 -11.92 8.40
C SER A 413 7.78 -10.98 9.20
N TRP A 414 8.70 -10.28 8.53
CA TRP A 414 9.54 -9.25 9.14
C TRP A 414 9.96 -8.20 8.11
N ASP A 415 10.10 -6.95 8.55
CA ASP A 415 10.61 -5.84 7.73
C ASP A 415 11.79 -5.12 8.42
N SER A 416 12.82 -4.81 7.62
CA SER A 416 14.06 -4.16 8.06
C SER A 416 13.93 -2.64 7.97
N LEU A 417 13.10 -2.06 8.84
CA LEU A 417 12.80 -0.62 8.95
C LEU A 417 14.04 0.28 8.83
N ASN A 418 15.20 -0.17 9.30
CA ASN A 418 16.53 0.30 8.87
C ASN A 418 17.63 -0.69 9.34
N LYS A 419 18.90 -0.39 9.03
CA LYS A 419 20.08 -1.20 9.40
C LYS A 419 20.24 -1.57 10.89
N ASN A 420 19.53 -0.87 11.79
CA ASN A 420 19.57 -1.02 13.24
C ASN A 420 18.19 -1.27 13.89
N SER A 421 17.12 -1.52 13.11
CA SER A 421 15.83 -1.95 13.67
C SER A 421 15.01 -2.78 12.68
N VAL A 422 14.35 -3.81 13.20
CA VAL A 422 13.49 -4.74 12.46
C VAL A 422 12.16 -4.89 13.21
N GLU A 423 11.05 -4.95 12.48
CA GLU A 423 9.74 -5.32 13.02
C GLU A 423 9.37 -6.72 12.52
N ILE A 424 8.84 -7.57 13.40
CA ILE A 424 8.48 -8.96 13.13
C ILE A 424 7.00 -9.12 13.46
N VAL A 425 6.21 -9.66 12.55
CA VAL A 425 4.75 -9.81 12.70
C VAL A 425 4.38 -11.28 12.57
N LEU A 426 3.76 -11.81 13.62
CA LEU A 426 2.98 -13.04 13.58
C LEU A 426 1.53 -12.67 13.35
N GLU A 427 0.83 -13.37 12.45
CA GLU A 427 -0.63 -13.34 12.31
C GLU A 427 -1.20 -14.65 12.84
N MET A 428 -2.30 -14.55 13.58
CA MET A 428 -2.89 -15.63 14.37
C MET A 428 -4.33 -15.89 13.93
N SER A 429 -4.76 -17.15 13.91
CA SER A 429 -6.18 -17.48 13.71
C SER A 429 -7.08 -17.02 14.87
N GLY A 430 -6.52 -16.73 16.05
CA GLY A 430 -7.27 -16.23 17.20
C GLY A 430 -6.44 -15.78 18.40
N PRO A 431 -7.09 -15.26 19.46
CA PRO A 431 -6.43 -14.67 20.63
C PRO A 431 -5.45 -15.62 21.34
N THR A 432 -4.20 -15.16 21.47
CA THR A 432 -3.07 -15.99 21.90
C THR A 432 -2.31 -15.36 23.05
N ARG A 433 -2.02 -16.14 24.08
CA ARG A 433 -1.10 -15.79 25.17
C ARG A 433 0.33 -16.15 24.79
N TYR A 434 1.26 -15.28 25.16
CA TYR A 434 2.68 -15.46 24.91
C TYR A 434 3.54 -14.85 26.02
N SER A 435 4.77 -15.32 26.11
CA SER A 435 5.84 -14.67 26.87
C SER A 435 7.07 -14.43 25.98
N THR A 436 7.94 -13.50 26.37
CA THR A 436 9.15 -13.16 25.59
C THR A 436 10.39 -13.10 26.46
N ARG A 437 11.51 -13.66 25.99
CA ARG A 437 12.78 -13.72 26.75
C ARG A 437 13.98 -13.38 25.86
N LEU A 438 14.67 -12.29 26.18
CA LEU A 438 15.90 -11.88 25.48
C LEU A 438 17.16 -12.39 26.17
N VAL A 439 17.97 -13.16 25.44
CA VAL A 439 19.34 -13.56 25.82
C VAL A 439 20.31 -12.64 25.08
N LYS A 440 21.13 -11.90 25.83
CA LYS A 440 22.16 -11.01 25.26
C LYS A 440 23.29 -11.82 24.61
N ALA A 441 23.94 -11.25 23.61
CA ALA A 441 25.10 -11.87 22.96
C ALA A 441 26.23 -12.17 23.95
N GLN A 442 26.94 -13.27 23.71
CA GLN A 442 28.12 -13.69 24.48
C GLN A 442 29.29 -13.96 23.52
N LYS A 443 30.50 -14.19 24.05
CA LYS A 443 31.73 -14.33 23.25
C LYS A 443 31.65 -15.56 22.33
N GLY A 444 31.26 -15.34 21.07
CA GLY A 444 31.03 -16.39 20.05
C GLY A 444 29.55 -16.75 19.79
N ALA A 445 28.58 -16.09 20.43
CA ALA A 445 27.15 -16.40 20.26
C ALA A 445 26.29 -15.13 19.99
N PRO A 446 25.37 -15.16 19.01
CA PRO A 446 24.49 -14.02 18.70
C PRO A 446 23.49 -13.74 19.83
N ALA A 447 22.91 -12.54 19.83
CA ALA A 447 21.78 -12.24 20.72
C ALA A 447 20.53 -13.01 20.26
N ARG A 448 19.69 -13.48 21.19
CA ARG A 448 18.51 -14.29 20.90
C ARG A 448 17.26 -13.77 21.59
N LEU A 449 16.19 -13.55 20.84
CA LEU A 449 14.86 -13.34 21.41
C LEU A 449 14.06 -14.65 21.27
N TYR A 450 13.48 -15.11 22.36
CA TYR A 450 12.49 -16.18 22.37
C TYR A 450 11.09 -15.55 22.52
N LEU A 451 10.14 -16.06 21.75
CA LEU A 451 8.71 -15.81 21.87
C LEU A 451 8.03 -17.16 22.09
N ASP A 452 7.56 -17.40 23.31
CA ASP A 452 6.97 -18.67 23.73
C ASP A 452 5.45 -18.49 23.86
N LEU A 453 4.72 -19.02 22.88
CA LEU A 453 3.25 -19.07 22.83
C LEU A 453 2.75 -20.16 23.78
N GLU A 454 1.76 -19.84 24.60
CA GLU A 454 1.25 -20.75 25.65
C GLU A 454 0.14 -21.67 25.13
N ASN A 455 -0.79 -21.12 24.35
CA ASN A 455 -2.02 -21.79 23.93
C ASN A 455 -2.21 -21.86 22.40
N ALA A 456 -1.16 -21.60 21.62
CA ALA A 456 -1.24 -21.56 20.17
C ALA A 456 -0.26 -22.51 19.48
N ALA A 457 -0.76 -23.20 18.45
CA ALA A 457 0.04 -23.97 17.52
C ALA A 457 0.75 -23.04 16.51
N VAL A 458 1.58 -23.62 15.65
CA VAL A 458 2.13 -22.96 14.47
C VAL A 458 1.74 -23.79 13.26
N VAL A 459 1.08 -23.18 12.27
CA VAL A 459 0.66 -23.86 11.05
C VAL A 459 1.90 -24.43 10.32
N SER A 460 1.76 -25.59 9.70
CA SER A 460 2.84 -26.29 8.99
C SER A 460 3.55 -25.44 7.92
N ASP A 461 2.86 -24.45 7.35
CA ASP A 461 3.37 -23.49 6.36
C ASP A 461 4.39 -22.47 6.92
N VAL A 462 4.44 -22.24 8.23
CA VAL A 462 5.36 -21.27 8.82
C VAL A 462 6.78 -21.85 8.86
N ARG A 463 7.67 -21.29 8.03
CA ARG A 463 9.05 -21.77 7.82
C ARG A 463 9.80 -22.03 9.13
N LYS A 464 9.98 -23.31 9.49
CA LYS A 464 10.71 -23.81 10.67
C LYS A 464 12.25 -23.66 10.54
N GLY A 465 12.74 -22.56 9.98
CA GLY A 465 14.16 -22.27 9.78
C GLY A 465 14.42 -21.27 8.63
N VAL A 466 14.93 -20.08 8.95
CA VAL A 466 15.41 -19.09 7.96
C VAL A 466 16.73 -18.50 8.44
N THR A 467 17.69 -18.31 7.54
CA THR A 467 18.96 -17.61 7.83
C THR A 467 19.06 -16.36 6.94
N VAL A 468 19.26 -15.19 7.55
CA VAL A 468 19.25 -13.88 6.89
C VAL A 468 20.65 -13.28 6.95
N ARG A 469 21.28 -13.07 5.79
CA ARG A 469 22.62 -12.45 5.69
C ARG A 469 22.50 -10.93 5.57
N GLY A 470 23.42 -10.19 6.21
CA GLY A 470 23.53 -8.73 6.11
C GLY A 470 22.57 -7.90 6.98
N SER A 471 21.41 -8.43 7.38
CA SER A 471 20.42 -7.70 8.20
C SER A 471 20.75 -7.69 9.71
N LEU A 472 19.91 -7.01 10.51
CA LEU A 472 19.98 -7.07 11.97
C LEU A 472 19.53 -8.44 12.51
N LEU A 473 18.40 -8.95 11.99
CA LEU A 473 17.94 -10.31 12.17
C LEU A 473 18.86 -11.24 11.35
N GLN A 474 19.33 -12.32 11.97
CA GLN A 474 20.28 -13.27 11.40
C GLN A 474 19.69 -14.67 11.21
N ALA A 475 18.78 -15.11 12.07
CA ALA A 475 18.01 -16.33 11.83
C ALA A 475 16.66 -16.34 12.55
N VAL A 476 15.76 -17.19 12.07
CA VAL A 476 14.46 -17.51 12.68
C VAL A 476 14.33 -19.03 12.77
N ARG A 477 13.84 -19.54 13.90
CA ARG A 477 13.60 -20.98 14.15
C ARG A 477 12.28 -21.14 14.90
N VAL A 478 11.58 -22.24 14.68
CA VAL A 478 10.32 -22.57 15.36
C VAL A 478 10.39 -23.99 15.91
N ARG A 479 9.79 -24.23 17.09
CA ARG A 479 9.61 -25.55 17.71
C ARG A 479 8.28 -25.61 18.44
N GLU A 480 7.48 -26.67 18.24
CA GLU A 480 6.36 -26.97 19.13
C GLU A 480 6.83 -27.30 20.56
N ARG A 481 5.98 -27.03 21.56
CA ARG A 481 6.23 -27.36 22.98
C ARG A 481 5.52 -28.66 23.36
N LYS A 482 6.16 -29.47 24.23
CA LYS A 482 5.62 -30.76 24.70
C LYS A 482 4.33 -30.67 25.53
N GLU A 483 3.99 -29.48 26.02
CA GLU A 483 2.84 -29.21 26.90
C GLU A 483 1.67 -28.56 26.12
N GLY A 484 1.79 -28.46 24.79
CA GLY A 484 1.02 -27.52 23.97
C GLY A 484 1.74 -26.17 23.85
N GLY A 485 1.39 -25.41 22.81
CA GLY A 485 2.06 -24.15 22.48
C GLY A 485 3.28 -24.30 21.55
N ALA A 486 3.96 -23.19 21.28
CA ALA A 486 5.11 -23.14 20.37
C ALA A 486 6.14 -22.10 20.80
N SER A 487 7.41 -22.33 20.47
CA SER A 487 8.56 -21.46 20.77
C SER A 487 9.20 -20.98 19.46
N LEU A 488 9.26 -19.66 19.28
CA LEU A 488 9.95 -19.02 18.16
C LEU A 488 11.25 -18.38 18.66
N GLN A 489 12.38 -18.76 18.07
CA GLN A 489 13.71 -18.21 18.37
C GLN A 489 14.17 -17.32 17.21
N PHE A 490 14.50 -16.07 17.52
CA PHE A 490 15.06 -15.09 16.60
C PHE A 490 16.51 -14.80 17.01
N ASP A 491 17.48 -15.17 16.16
CA ASP A 491 18.91 -14.85 16.34
C ASP A 491 19.23 -13.49 15.68
N PHE A 492 19.97 -12.60 16.34
CA PHE A 492 20.34 -11.26 15.84
C PHE A 492 21.83 -10.95 16.02
N ARG A 493 22.34 -10.05 15.16
CA ARG A 493 23.71 -9.52 15.23
C ARG A 493 23.97 -8.78 16.55
N GLU A 494 22.97 -8.02 17.01
CA GLU A 494 22.95 -7.26 18.26
C GLU A 494 21.48 -7.03 18.63
N VAL A 495 21.14 -7.04 19.92
CA VAL A 495 19.88 -6.46 20.42
C VAL A 495 20.19 -5.65 21.66
N ARG A 496 19.71 -4.40 21.70
CA ARG A 496 19.74 -3.57 22.91
C ARG A 496 18.38 -3.52 23.61
N ARG A 497 17.29 -3.52 22.82
CA ARG A 497 15.91 -3.43 23.31
C ARG A 497 14.94 -3.99 22.28
N PHE A 498 13.81 -4.51 22.77
CA PHE A 498 12.65 -4.87 21.96
C PHE A 498 11.38 -4.43 22.71
N ASP A 499 10.26 -4.39 21.99
CA ASP A 499 8.92 -4.37 22.57
C ASP A 499 8.04 -5.41 21.86
N ALA A 500 6.99 -5.86 22.54
CA ALA A 500 6.01 -6.82 22.02
C ALA A 500 4.58 -6.32 22.27
N ARG A 501 3.72 -6.33 21.24
CA ARG A 501 2.30 -5.92 21.32
C ARG A 501 1.39 -6.94 20.65
N ILE A 502 0.13 -6.97 21.07
CA ILE A 502 -0.96 -7.60 20.31
C ILE A 502 -1.69 -6.51 19.51
N GLU A 503 -2.14 -6.84 18.31
CA GLU A 503 -3.20 -6.13 17.59
C GLU A 503 -4.34 -7.14 17.40
N ASP A 504 -5.58 -6.83 17.77
CA ASP A 504 -6.64 -7.86 17.84
C ASP A 504 -7.38 -8.11 16.50
N ASP A 505 -7.25 -7.19 15.52
CA ASP A 505 -7.93 -7.26 14.22
C ASP A 505 -7.00 -6.85 13.04
N PRO A 506 -6.56 -7.82 12.19
CA PRO A 506 -6.56 -9.26 12.47
C PRO A 506 -5.61 -9.58 13.63
N CYS A 507 -5.89 -10.64 14.38
CA CYS A 507 -5.13 -11.00 15.58
C CYS A 507 -3.65 -11.23 15.25
N ARG A 508 -2.76 -10.39 15.78
CA ARG A 508 -1.32 -10.38 15.48
C ARG A 508 -0.48 -10.17 16.73
N ILE A 509 0.72 -10.77 16.75
CA ILE A 509 1.78 -10.45 17.71
C ILE A 509 2.89 -9.72 16.96
N VAL A 510 3.17 -8.47 17.34
CA VAL A 510 4.19 -7.63 16.70
C VAL A 510 5.36 -7.42 17.65
N LEU A 511 6.57 -7.81 17.22
CA LEU A 511 7.83 -7.59 17.92
C LEU A 511 8.64 -6.50 17.21
N SER A 512 8.81 -5.33 17.83
CA SER A 512 9.70 -4.28 17.33
C SER A 512 11.07 -4.42 18.02
N VAL A 513 12.16 -4.62 17.27
CA VAL A 513 13.50 -4.93 17.82
C VAL A 513 14.55 -3.91 17.34
N ALA A 514 15.42 -3.41 18.23
CA ALA A 514 16.40 -2.38 17.92
C ALA A 514 17.78 -2.56 18.59
N ALA A 515 18.81 -2.08 17.89
CA ALA A 515 20.22 -2.11 18.27
C ALA A 515 20.85 -0.71 18.38
N GLY A 516 22.02 -0.61 19.02
CA GLY A 516 22.77 0.64 19.16
C GLY A 516 22.01 1.74 19.92
N LYS A 517 21.94 2.95 19.36
CA LYS A 517 21.19 4.08 19.96
C LYS A 517 19.74 4.21 19.44
N THR A 518 19.33 3.43 18.44
CA THR A 518 18.02 3.52 17.77
C THR A 518 16.86 3.37 18.78
N PRO A 519 15.88 4.30 18.83
CA PRO A 519 14.69 4.15 19.67
C PRO A 519 13.74 3.08 19.10
N LEU A 520 12.87 2.55 19.95
CA LEU A 520 11.72 1.75 19.53
C LEU A 520 10.51 2.67 19.24
N PRO A 521 9.52 2.23 18.44
CA PRO A 521 8.19 2.83 18.49
C PRO A 521 7.66 2.80 19.93
N ARG A 522 6.98 3.86 20.37
CA ARG A 522 6.43 3.95 21.73
C ARG A 522 5.08 3.24 21.82
N LYS A 523 4.91 2.42 22.86
CA LYS A 523 3.60 2.02 23.36
C LYS A 523 2.79 3.24 23.78
N ALA A 524 1.54 3.31 23.35
CA ALA A 524 0.52 4.08 24.06
C ALA A 524 0.08 3.32 25.32
N GLY A 525 -0.27 4.02 26.39
CA GLY A 525 -0.79 3.41 27.63
C GLY A 525 0.19 3.26 28.81
N ALA A 526 1.42 3.79 28.73
CA ALA A 526 2.35 3.84 29.86
C ALA A 526 2.71 5.30 30.23
N ALA A 527 1.98 5.87 31.20
CA ALA A 527 2.29 7.15 31.82
C ALA A 527 3.45 7.03 32.84
N ALA A 528 3.98 8.15 33.31
CA ALA A 528 5.28 8.22 33.97
C ALA A 528 5.32 7.67 35.41
N ALA A 529 6.27 6.77 35.67
CA ALA A 529 6.96 6.57 36.94
C ALA A 529 8.42 6.20 36.60
N PHE A 530 9.28 7.19 36.43
CA PHE A 530 10.23 7.74 37.42
C PHE A 530 11.50 6.90 37.61
N ALA A 531 12.56 7.54 38.12
CA ALA A 531 13.87 6.94 38.33
C ALA A 531 14.31 7.11 39.78
N ALA A 532 14.90 6.05 40.34
CA ALA A 532 15.41 5.92 41.71
C ALA A 532 14.36 5.92 42.84
N GLY A 533 14.64 5.16 43.90
CA GLY A 533 13.77 4.92 45.06
C GLY A 533 13.63 3.43 45.36
N GLU A 534 13.95 3.02 46.59
CA GLU A 534 13.84 1.65 47.10
C GLU A 534 12.70 1.54 48.15
N GLU A 535 12.53 0.34 48.73
CA GLU A 535 11.74 0.02 49.94
C GLU A 535 10.19 -0.03 49.86
N ASP A 536 9.72 -1.26 49.59
CA ASP A 536 8.78 -2.08 50.41
C ASP A 536 7.30 -1.67 50.65
N ALA A 537 6.55 -2.64 51.20
CA ALA A 537 5.14 -2.58 51.66
C ALA A 537 4.01 -2.61 50.57
N PRO A 538 2.77 -3.05 50.90
CA PRO A 538 1.99 -3.89 49.97
C PRO A 538 0.70 -3.28 49.38
N ALA A 539 0.22 -3.88 48.29
CA ALA A 539 -0.88 -3.39 47.47
C ALA A 539 -2.30 -3.62 48.04
N PRO A 540 -3.24 -2.64 47.91
CA PRO A 540 -4.64 -2.79 48.27
C PRO A 540 -5.46 -3.53 47.19
N ARG A 541 -6.58 -4.14 47.60
CA ARG A 541 -7.47 -4.95 46.74
C ARG A 541 -8.44 -4.09 45.93
N ALA A 542 -8.62 -4.40 44.64
CA ALA A 542 -9.64 -3.79 43.79
C ALA A 542 -11.05 -4.36 44.05
N SER A 543 -12.07 -3.50 44.09
CA SER A 543 -13.49 -3.90 44.14
C SER A 543 -14.07 -4.12 42.73
N LYS A 544 -15.13 -4.95 42.62
CA LYS A 544 -15.73 -5.37 41.34
C LYS A 544 -17.18 -4.91 41.19
N THR A 545 -17.41 -3.69 40.68
CA THR A 545 -18.78 -3.18 40.39
C THR A 545 -18.94 -2.40 39.08
N GLY A 546 -17.87 -1.86 38.49
CA GLY A 546 -17.94 -0.84 37.42
C GLY A 546 -18.31 -1.28 35.99
N VAL A 547 -18.96 -2.43 35.77
CA VAL A 547 -19.18 -2.96 34.41
C VAL A 547 -20.35 -2.29 33.68
N LYS A 548 -21.48 -2.04 34.36
CA LYS A 548 -22.73 -1.61 33.70
C LYS A 548 -22.74 -0.15 33.22
N SER A 549 -22.11 0.77 33.95
CA SER A 549 -22.04 2.20 33.54
C SER A 549 -21.22 2.40 32.27
N ARG A 550 -20.20 1.55 32.05
CA ARG A 550 -19.23 1.73 30.96
C ARG A 550 -19.84 1.49 29.58
N GLN A 551 -20.74 0.52 29.41
CA GLN A 551 -21.41 0.26 28.12
C GLN A 551 -22.38 1.38 27.71
N VAL A 552 -23.07 2.01 28.67
CA VAL A 552 -23.96 3.15 28.38
C VAL A 552 -23.16 4.35 27.91
N SER A 553 -22.00 4.60 28.52
CA SER A 553 -21.05 5.63 28.05
C SER A 553 -20.50 5.33 26.66
N ASP A 554 -20.26 4.06 26.33
CA ASP A 554 -19.70 3.60 25.05
C ASP A 554 -20.70 3.77 23.88
N MET A 555 -22.00 3.61 24.15
CA MET A 555 -23.05 3.98 23.19
C MET A 555 -23.25 5.50 23.12
N ALA A 556 -23.09 6.22 24.23
CA ALA A 556 -23.24 7.68 24.26
C ALA A 556 -22.14 8.41 23.46
N SER A 557 -20.90 7.94 23.50
CA SER A 557 -19.80 8.46 22.68
C SER A 557 -20.00 8.15 21.19
N GLN A 558 -20.36 6.91 20.85
CA GLN A 558 -20.65 6.51 19.46
C GLN A 558 -21.85 7.26 18.84
N LEU A 559 -22.84 7.64 19.65
CA LEU A 559 -23.96 8.49 19.25
C LEU A 559 -23.67 10.00 19.36
N GLY A 560 -22.43 10.39 19.69
CA GLY A 560 -22.00 11.79 19.74
C GLY A 560 -22.68 12.63 20.83
N LEU A 561 -23.11 12.03 21.94
CA LEU A 561 -23.86 12.71 23.00
C LEU A 561 -22.97 13.44 24.03
N THR A 562 -21.69 13.08 24.10
CA THR A 562 -20.65 13.69 24.96
C THR A 562 -19.35 13.85 24.18
N VAL A 563 -18.46 14.75 24.62
CA VAL A 563 -17.12 14.93 24.02
C VAL A 563 -16.06 15.05 25.12
N HIS A 564 -15.20 14.04 25.20
CA HIS A 564 -14.08 13.91 26.11
C HIS A 564 -12.75 13.74 25.36
N THR A 565 -12.72 12.93 24.30
CA THR A 565 -11.50 12.57 23.56
C THR A 565 -11.63 12.95 22.09
N VAL A 566 -10.72 13.78 21.58
CA VAL A 566 -10.71 14.25 20.19
C VAL A 566 -9.52 13.66 19.44
N PHE A 567 -9.78 13.00 18.31
CA PHE A 567 -8.73 12.56 17.41
C PHE A 567 -8.40 13.65 16.39
N ILE A 568 -7.15 14.13 16.39
CA ILE A 568 -6.65 15.10 15.43
C ILE A 568 -5.76 14.39 14.41
N ASP A 569 -6.17 14.46 13.14
CA ASP A 569 -5.38 13.96 12.03
C ASP A 569 -4.64 15.11 11.32
N ALA A 570 -3.31 15.03 11.25
CA ALA A 570 -2.50 15.95 10.46
C ALA A 570 -2.29 15.37 9.05
N GLY A 571 -2.94 15.95 8.04
CA GLY A 571 -2.89 15.51 6.64
C GLY A 571 -1.47 15.21 6.13
N HIS A 572 -1.32 14.17 5.31
CA HIS A 572 -0.04 13.74 4.70
C HIS A 572 1.06 13.38 5.73
N GLY A 573 2.35 13.41 5.36
CA GLY A 573 3.49 13.21 6.27
C GLY A 573 4.62 12.32 5.72
N GLY A 574 5.85 12.58 6.15
CA GLY A 574 7.01 11.79 5.76
C GLY A 574 7.31 11.92 4.27
N ARG A 575 7.28 10.82 3.51
CA ARG A 575 7.48 10.84 2.05
C ARG A 575 6.32 11.45 1.27
N ASP A 576 5.14 11.57 1.89
CA ASP A 576 3.99 12.25 1.30
C ASP A 576 4.02 13.75 1.68
N PRO A 577 4.27 14.66 0.71
CA PRO A 577 4.31 16.10 0.95
C PRO A 577 2.92 16.72 1.22
N GLY A 578 1.84 16.09 0.76
CA GLY A 578 0.61 16.79 0.42
C GLY A 578 0.83 17.82 -0.69
N THR A 579 0.00 18.84 -0.73
CA THR A 579 0.16 19.97 -1.64
C THR A 579 1.44 20.77 -1.32
N SER A 580 2.08 21.28 -2.38
CA SER A 580 3.33 22.04 -2.29
C SER A 580 3.32 23.15 -3.33
N HIS A 581 3.16 24.39 -2.88
CA HIS A 581 3.08 25.57 -3.74
C HIS A 581 3.40 26.85 -2.96
N ASN A 582 3.86 27.91 -3.63
CA ASN A 582 4.13 29.21 -3.00
C ASN A 582 5.03 29.16 -1.73
N LYS A 583 5.94 28.18 -1.65
CA LYS A 583 6.78 27.84 -0.48
C LYS A 583 6.03 27.27 0.75
N VAL A 584 4.72 27.06 0.63
CA VAL A 584 3.91 26.27 1.57
C VAL A 584 4.07 24.79 1.25
N LEU A 585 4.26 23.96 2.28
CA LEU A 585 4.37 22.50 2.19
C LEU A 585 3.40 21.89 3.19
N GLU A 586 2.32 21.30 2.69
CA GLU A 586 1.12 20.95 3.47
C GLU A 586 1.43 20.11 4.70
N ARG A 587 2.18 18.99 4.55
CA ARG A 587 2.53 18.09 5.67
C ARG A 587 3.19 18.78 6.89
N LEU A 588 3.74 20.00 6.72
CA LEU A 588 4.30 20.80 7.80
C LEU A 588 3.27 21.78 8.39
N ILE A 589 2.43 22.40 7.56
CA ILE A 589 1.33 23.28 8.00
C ILE A 589 0.29 22.50 8.80
N THR A 590 -0.14 21.35 8.27
CA THR A 590 -1.14 20.49 8.92
C THR A 590 -0.64 19.99 10.27
N LEU A 591 0.66 19.70 10.39
CA LEU A 591 1.30 19.32 11.65
C LEU A 591 1.35 20.50 12.64
N ASP A 592 1.76 21.69 12.22
CA ASP A 592 1.88 22.86 13.10
C ASP A 592 0.51 23.32 13.62
N VAL A 593 -0.52 23.29 12.76
CA VAL A 593 -1.91 23.59 13.15
C VAL A 593 -2.48 22.48 14.02
N ALA A 594 -2.32 21.19 13.69
CA ALA A 594 -2.79 20.07 14.51
C ALA A 594 -2.17 20.08 15.92
N MET A 595 -0.84 20.24 16.02
CA MET A 595 -0.14 20.34 17.31
C MET A 595 -0.49 21.62 18.08
N SER A 596 -1.02 22.66 17.43
CA SER A 596 -1.51 23.88 18.10
C SER A 596 -2.96 23.75 18.56
N LEU A 597 -3.82 23.13 17.74
CA LEU A 597 -5.20 22.80 18.06
C LEU A 597 -5.27 21.86 19.26
N GLY A 598 -4.48 20.77 19.24
CA GLY A 598 -4.47 19.79 20.32
C GLY A 598 -4.12 20.40 21.68
N ARG A 599 -3.06 21.21 21.75
CA ARG A 599 -2.71 21.97 22.97
C ARG A 599 -3.82 22.90 23.48
N LEU A 600 -4.64 23.46 22.59
CA LEU A 600 -5.78 24.30 22.97
C LEU A 600 -6.96 23.47 23.50
N LEU A 601 -7.21 22.28 22.95
CA LEU A 601 -8.23 21.35 23.45
C LEU A 601 -7.80 20.71 24.78
N GLU A 602 -6.53 20.29 24.90
CA GLU A 602 -5.89 19.80 26.13
C GLU A 602 -6.06 20.83 27.27
N ALA A 603 -5.79 22.11 27.00
CA ALA A 603 -5.97 23.21 27.95
C ALA A 603 -7.43 23.49 28.34
N ASN A 604 -8.42 22.94 27.61
CA ASN A 604 -9.86 23.04 27.89
C ASN A 604 -10.45 21.70 28.39
N GLY A 605 -9.61 20.80 28.93
CA GLY A 605 -10.07 19.56 29.57
C GLY A 605 -10.64 18.55 28.58
N LEU A 606 -10.01 18.43 27.40
CA LEU A 606 -10.23 17.35 26.45
C LEU A 606 -8.96 16.51 26.32
N GLU A 607 -9.12 15.19 26.22
CA GLU A 607 -8.04 14.31 25.78
C GLU A 607 -7.83 14.47 24.27
N VAL A 608 -6.58 14.43 23.82
CA VAL A 608 -6.24 14.56 22.40
C VAL A 608 -5.36 13.39 21.96
N VAL A 609 -5.76 12.76 20.86
CA VAL A 609 -5.00 11.69 20.22
C VAL A 609 -4.64 12.13 18.81
N TYR A 610 -3.35 12.09 18.48
CA TYR A 610 -2.85 12.57 17.19
C TYR A 610 -2.57 11.40 16.24
N SER A 611 -2.91 11.52 14.95
CA SER A 611 -2.45 10.54 13.96
C SER A 611 -0.93 10.49 13.86
N ARG A 612 -0.29 11.67 13.92
CA ARG A 612 1.17 11.86 14.01
C ARG A 612 1.49 13.14 14.78
N THR A 613 2.57 13.10 15.56
CA THR A 613 3.14 14.27 16.27
C THR A 613 4.46 14.74 15.67
N ARG A 614 4.84 14.19 14.49
CA ARG A 614 6.09 14.44 13.78
C ARG A 614 5.88 14.33 12.25
N ASP A 615 6.93 14.64 11.50
CA ASP A 615 6.96 14.44 10.04
C ASP A 615 7.18 12.96 9.70
N THR A 616 6.11 12.17 9.80
CA THR A 616 6.09 10.71 9.57
C THR A 616 4.85 10.33 8.77
N ALA A 617 4.98 9.41 7.81
CA ALA A 617 3.84 8.94 7.03
C ALA A 617 2.87 8.11 7.87
N VAL A 618 1.56 8.28 7.62
CA VAL A 618 0.46 7.51 8.20
C VAL A 618 -0.58 7.28 7.10
N SER A 619 -0.92 6.01 6.82
CA SER A 619 -1.91 5.67 5.78
C SER A 619 -3.32 6.10 6.18
N LEU A 620 -4.19 6.30 5.19
CA LEU A 620 -5.58 6.71 5.42
C LEU A 620 -6.35 5.71 6.31
N SER A 621 -6.11 4.41 6.10
CA SER A 621 -6.64 3.33 6.94
C SER A 621 -6.11 3.36 8.38
N GLU A 622 -4.87 3.77 8.60
CA GLU A 622 -4.27 3.84 9.94
C GLU A 622 -4.77 5.06 10.72
N ARG A 623 -5.12 6.16 10.05
CA ARG A 623 -5.71 7.36 10.68
C ARG A 623 -7.05 7.02 11.34
N THR A 624 -7.96 6.39 10.60
CA THR A 624 -9.27 5.96 11.10
C THR A 624 -9.16 4.80 12.08
N ARG A 625 -8.29 3.79 11.82
CA ARG A 625 -8.04 2.69 12.77
C ARG A 625 -7.57 3.20 14.13
N ARG A 626 -6.64 4.17 14.17
CA ARG A 626 -6.18 4.80 15.43
C ARG A 626 -7.29 5.58 16.13
N ALA A 627 -8.15 6.30 15.41
CA ALA A 627 -9.27 7.02 16.00
C ALA A 627 -10.30 6.09 16.64
N ASN A 628 -10.66 5.01 15.93
CA ASN A 628 -11.60 3.99 16.43
C ASN A 628 -11.01 3.24 17.64
N ALA A 629 -9.74 2.84 17.57
CA ALA A 629 -9.05 2.16 18.68
C ALA A 629 -8.88 3.05 19.91
N ALA A 630 -8.71 4.36 19.72
CA ALA A 630 -8.71 5.37 20.78
C ALA A 630 -10.11 5.68 21.35
N ARG A 631 -11.18 5.18 20.73
CA ARG A 631 -12.59 5.48 21.07
C ARG A 631 -12.88 6.99 21.14
N ALA A 632 -12.28 7.76 20.24
CA ALA A 632 -12.47 9.21 20.22
C ALA A 632 -13.94 9.57 19.92
N ASP A 633 -14.47 10.58 20.61
CA ASP A 633 -15.83 11.10 20.39
C ASP A 633 -15.93 11.95 19.11
N LEU A 634 -14.81 12.50 18.62
CA LEU A 634 -14.74 13.30 17.40
C LEU A 634 -13.47 13.00 16.60
N PHE A 635 -13.57 13.07 15.27
CA PHE A 635 -12.44 13.00 14.34
C PHE A 635 -12.31 14.31 13.55
N VAL A 636 -11.13 14.94 13.60
CA VAL A 636 -10.84 16.20 12.92
C VAL A 636 -9.56 16.07 12.12
N SER A 637 -9.68 15.93 10.80
CA SER A 637 -8.52 15.97 9.89
C SER A 637 -8.26 17.39 9.40
N VAL A 638 -6.97 17.74 9.27
CA VAL A 638 -6.49 19.08 8.94
C VAL A 638 -5.64 19.00 7.67
N HIS A 639 -6.06 19.72 6.63
CA HIS A 639 -5.49 19.73 5.27
C HIS A 639 -5.31 21.18 4.74
N VAL A 640 -4.61 21.32 3.61
CA VAL A 640 -4.41 22.58 2.89
C VAL A 640 -4.68 22.37 1.40
N ASN A 641 -5.77 22.95 0.92
CA ASN A 641 -6.27 22.71 -0.44
C ASN A 641 -5.34 23.27 -1.53
N ALA A 642 -5.51 22.79 -2.76
CA ALA A 642 -4.88 23.32 -3.96
C ALA A 642 -5.89 23.42 -5.11
N SER A 643 -5.76 24.47 -5.91
CA SER A 643 -6.52 24.63 -7.16
C SER A 643 -5.62 25.05 -8.31
N GLU A 644 -5.94 24.57 -9.50
CA GLU A 644 -5.25 24.92 -10.75
C GLU A 644 -5.48 26.38 -11.14
N ASP A 645 -6.61 26.97 -10.70
CA ASP A 645 -6.84 28.42 -10.76
C ASP A 645 -6.34 29.08 -9.46
N PRO A 646 -5.21 29.82 -9.49
CA PRO A 646 -4.62 30.44 -8.29
C PRO A 646 -5.46 31.61 -7.73
N ARG A 647 -6.60 31.96 -8.35
CA ARG A 647 -7.57 32.93 -7.82
C ARG A 647 -8.54 32.29 -6.82
N VAL A 648 -8.73 30.96 -6.90
CA VAL A 648 -9.52 30.22 -5.91
C VAL A 648 -8.87 30.39 -4.54
N SER A 649 -9.70 30.56 -3.52
CA SER A 649 -9.31 30.86 -2.14
C SER A 649 -10.47 30.57 -1.21
N GLY A 650 -10.17 30.39 0.07
CA GLY A 650 -11.10 30.38 1.18
C GLY A 650 -11.10 29.09 1.98
N MET A 651 -11.28 29.22 3.29
CA MET A 651 -11.43 28.11 4.22
C MET A 651 -12.77 27.39 4.00
N GLU A 652 -12.78 26.07 4.10
CA GLU A 652 -13.97 25.22 4.02
C GLU A 652 -13.84 23.98 4.91
N THR A 653 -14.97 23.48 5.39
CA THR A 653 -15.03 22.29 6.24
C THR A 653 -15.95 21.24 5.64
N TYR A 654 -15.43 20.03 5.47
CA TYR A 654 -16.12 18.90 4.87
C TYR A 654 -16.58 17.90 5.92
N TYR A 655 -17.75 17.29 5.68
CA TYR A 655 -18.25 16.13 6.39
C TYR A 655 -18.55 14.99 5.40
N LEU A 656 -18.54 13.75 5.89
CA LEU A 656 -18.92 12.59 5.08
C LEU A 656 -20.42 12.65 4.75
N ASP A 657 -20.74 12.68 3.47
CA ASP A 657 -22.10 12.57 2.92
C ASP A 657 -21.96 12.07 1.48
N LEU A 658 -22.88 11.20 1.06
CA LEU A 658 -22.79 10.43 -0.18
C LEU A 658 -23.34 11.17 -1.41
N ALA A 659 -23.83 12.40 -1.26
CA ALA A 659 -24.36 13.21 -2.37
C ALA A 659 -23.91 14.68 -2.37
N SER A 660 -23.96 15.29 -3.56
CA SER A 660 -24.21 16.73 -3.77
C SER A 660 -23.07 17.78 -3.69
N ASN A 661 -21.84 17.51 -4.17
CA ASN A 661 -20.97 18.61 -4.66
C ASN A 661 -19.90 18.18 -5.71
N PRO A 662 -19.93 18.72 -6.96
CA PRO A 662 -18.92 18.42 -7.99
C PRO A 662 -17.49 18.90 -7.69
N GLN A 663 -17.31 19.95 -6.87
CA GLN A 663 -15.99 20.41 -6.46
C GLN A 663 -15.40 19.47 -5.39
N ALA A 664 -16.22 19.11 -4.41
CA ALA A 664 -15.83 18.21 -3.31
C ALA A 664 -15.50 16.80 -3.83
N ALA A 665 -16.22 16.33 -4.86
CA ALA A 665 -15.91 15.08 -5.56
C ALA A 665 -14.49 15.04 -6.16
N ARG A 666 -13.89 16.19 -6.52
CA ARG A 666 -12.49 16.24 -7.00
C ARG A 666 -11.49 16.13 -5.85
N VAL A 667 -11.74 16.81 -4.73
CA VAL A 667 -10.85 16.75 -3.55
C VAL A 667 -10.90 15.34 -2.96
N ALA A 668 -12.10 14.76 -2.85
CA ALA A 668 -12.27 13.34 -2.52
C ALA A 668 -11.55 12.44 -3.53
N ALA A 669 -11.67 12.64 -4.85
CA ALA A 669 -10.94 11.82 -5.84
C ALA A 669 -9.40 11.92 -5.74
N LEU A 670 -8.87 13.03 -5.22
CA LEU A 670 -7.44 13.21 -4.95
C LEU A 670 -7.00 12.41 -3.71
N GLU A 671 -7.75 12.51 -2.61
CA GLU A 671 -7.48 11.79 -1.36
C GLU A 671 -7.80 10.28 -1.45
N ASN A 672 -8.75 9.88 -2.29
CA ASN A 672 -9.30 8.51 -2.32
C ASN A 672 -8.46 7.49 -3.12
N ALA A 673 -7.25 7.85 -3.56
CA ALA A 673 -6.44 7.12 -4.55
C ALA A 673 -5.88 5.73 -4.12
N GLY A 674 -6.45 5.06 -3.10
CA GLY A 674 -5.80 3.90 -2.46
C GLY A 674 -6.62 2.93 -1.61
N SER A 675 -7.94 2.76 -1.79
CA SER A 675 -8.68 1.69 -1.09
C SER A 675 -9.83 1.07 -1.90
N ASP A 676 -10.16 -0.19 -1.59
CA ASP A 676 -11.07 -1.04 -2.35
C ASP A 676 -11.73 -2.05 -1.39
N HIS A 677 -13.05 -1.96 -1.16
CA HIS A 677 -13.79 -2.83 -0.22
C HIS A 677 -15.28 -2.98 -0.60
N ARG A 678 -15.81 -4.20 -0.45
CA ARG A 678 -17.25 -4.54 -0.52
C ARG A 678 -17.56 -5.81 0.29
N LEU A 679 -18.48 -5.71 1.25
CA LEU A 679 -19.42 -6.75 1.72
C LEU A 679 -20.33 -6.08 2.77
N GLY A 680 -21.67 -6.15 2.67
CA GLY A 680 -22.52 -5.42 3.64
C GLY A 680 -24.03 -5.64 3.62
N ASP A 681 -24.61 -6.31 2.62
CA ASP A 681 -26.04 -6.24 2.26
C ASP A 681 -27.07 -6.86 3.24
N MET A 682 -26.71 -7.04 4.51
CA MET A 682 -27.62 -7.35 5.63
C MET A 682 -27.38 -6.51 6.89
N GLN A 683 -26.31 -5.72 6.98
CA GLN A 683 -26.09 -4.78 8.09
C GLN A 683 -26.75 -3.41 7.84
N ASN A 684 -27.02 -3.09 6.57
CA ASN A 684 -27.48 -1.77 6.09
C ASN A 684 -28.62 -1.19 6.93
N MET A 685 -29.72 -1.91 7.21
CA MET A 685 -30.91 -1.31 7.84
C MET A 685 -30.69 -0.75 9.27
N LEU A 686 -29.73 -1.30 10.03
CA LEU A 686 -29.31 -0.73 11.33
C LEU A 686 -28.14 0.25 11.17
N ALA A 687 -27.22 -0.04 10.24
CA ALA A 687 -26.12 0.85 9.92
C ALA A 687 -26.62 2.21 9.41
N ASP A 688 -27.65 2.25 8.56
CA ASP A 688 -28.23 3.46 7.96
C ASP A 688 -28.74 4.44 9.03
N VAL A 689 -29.36 3.95 10.11
CA VAL A 689 -29.85 4.82 11.19
C VAL A 689 -28.68 5.45 11.97
N MET A 690 -27.66 4.66 12.31
CA MET A 690 -26.45 5.16 12.96
C MET A 690 -25.62 6.07 12.06
N LEU A 691 -25.53 5.74 10.76
CA LEU A 691 -24.84 6.52 9.74
C LEU A 691 -25.50 7.88 9.58
N ASN A 692 -26.83 7.94 9.41
CA ASN A 692 -27.57 9.20 9.28
C ASN A 692 -27.40 10.10 10.52
N ALA A 693 -27.44 9.54 11.73
CA ALA A 693 -27.16 10.30 12.96
C ALA A 693 -25.71 10.84 12.99
N ARG A 694 -24.72 10.00 12.64
CA ARG A 694 -23.30 10.39 12.57
C ARG A 694 -23.04 11.46 11.51
N VAL A 695 -23.69 11.38 10.35
CA VAL A 695 -23.58 12.35 9.25
C VAL A 695 -24.12 13.71 9.68
N GLU A 696 -25.30 13.77 10.29
CA GLU A 696 -25.91 15.03 10.73
C GLU A 696 -25.16 15.67 11.91
N GLU A 697 -24.59 14.90 12.85
CA GLU A 697 -23.70 15.48 13.87
C GLU A 697 -22.32 15.88 13.30
N SER A 698 -21.79 15.17 12.31
CA SER A 698 -20.57 15.60 11.58
C SER A 698 -20.79 16.94 10.86
N ARG A 699 -21.97 17.12 10.26
CA ARG A 699 -22.41 18.38 9.64
C ARG A 699 -22.55 19.51 10.65
N ARG A 700 -23.06 19.22 11.85
CA ARG A 700 -23.18 20.18 12.97
C ARG A 700 -21.81 20.59 13.51
N LEU A 701 -20.88 19.64 13.67
CA LEU A 701 -19.48 19.89 14.04
C LEU A 701 -18.79 20.79 13.00
N ALA A 702 -18.92 20.45 11.71
CA ALA A 702 -18.41 21.27 10.62
C ALA A 702 -18.99 22.69 10.63
N GLY A 703 -20.28 22.83 10.96
CA GLY A 703 -20.98 24.11 11.11
C GLY A 703 -20.33 25.04 12.13
N ASP A 704 -20.02 24.55 13.33
CA ASP A 704 -19.38 25.36 14.36
C ASP A 704 -17.91 25.64 14.08
N ILE A 705 -17.17 24.64 13.58
CA ILE A 705 -15.76 24.78 13.18
C ILE A 705 -15.59 25.85 12.09
N GLN A 706 -16.42 25.81 11.03
CA GLN A 706 -16.40 26.80 9.97
C GLN A 706 -16.79 28.19 10.50
N ARG A 707 -17.87 28.27 11.27
CA ARG A 707 -18.41 29.54 11.81
C ARG A 707 -17.43 30.23 12.75
N LEU A 708 -16.84 29.50 13.70
CA LEU A 708 -15.96 30.07 14.72
C LEU A 708 -14.54 30.31 14.20
N SER A 709 -14.02 29.51 13.27
CA SER A 709 -12.79 29.85 12.55
C SER A 709 -12.93 31.13 11.73
N MET A 710 -14.00 31.29 10.94
CA MET A 710 -14.20 32.53 10.17
C MET A 710 -14.37 33.75 11.09
N PHE A 711 -15.01 33.60 12.25
CA PHE A 711 -15.12 34.66 13.27
C PHE A 711 -13.76 34.99 13.90
N ARG A 712 -12.98 33.98 14.29
CA ARG A 712 -11.66 34.12 14.92
C ARG A 712 -10.65 34.76 13.97
N LEU A 713 -10.60 34.30 12.72
CA LEU A 713 -9.77 34.90 11.66
C LEU A 713 -10.10 36.38 11.47
N LYS A 714 -11.39 36.73 11.33
CA LYS A 714 -11.83 38.13 11.22
C LYS A 714 -11.46 38.97 12.45
N ARG A 715 -11.57 38.42 13.67
CA ARG A 715 -11.13 39.07 14.92
C ARG A 715 -9.60 39.20 15.05
N ARG A 716 -8.84 38.44 14.28
CA ARG A 716 -7.38 38.51 14.15
C ARG A 716 -6.95 39.28 12.88
N GLU A 717 -7.87 40.06 12.31
CA GLU A 717 -7.70 40.93 11.13
C GLU A 717 -7.36 40.21 9.81
N PHE A 718 -7.42 38.88 9.78
CA PHE A 718 -7.21 38.09 8.58
C PHE A 718 -8.48 38.07 7.72
N THR A 719 -8.39 38.67 6.54
CA THR A 719 -9.42 38.56 5.49
C THR A 719 -9.27 37.23 4.76
N VAL A 720 -10.20 36.31 5.01
CA VAL A 720 -10.29 34.98 4.38
C VAL A 720 -11.69 34.81 3.79
N ARG A 721 -11.79 34.09 2.68
CA ARG A 721 -13.08 33.78 2.05
C ARG A 721 -13.75 32.60 2.78
N ASN A 722 -15.01 32.75 3.15
CA ASN A 722 -15.80 31.65 3.72
C ASN A 722 -16.40 30.82 2.57
N ASN A 723 -15.88 29.62 2.32
CA ASN A 723 -16.43 28.69 1.33
C ASN A 723 -17.47 27.70 1.91
N GLY A 724 -17.75 27.81 3.21
CA GLY A 724 -18.85 27.13 3.89
C GLY A 724 -18.57 25.69 4.31
N VAL A 725 -19.64 24.98 4.64
CA VAL A 725 -19.64 23.55 4.98
C VAL A 725 -20.10 22.74 3.77
N LYS A 726 -19.43 21.63 3.47
CA LYS A 726 -19.64 20.84 2.25
C LYS A 726 -19.70 19.33 2.51
N ALA A 727 -20.48 18.63 1.70
CA ALA A 727 -20.54 17.17 1.64
C ALA A 727 -19.45 16.60 0.72
N ALA A 728 -18.75 15.54 1.12
CA ALA A 728 -17.95 14.72 0.20
C ALA A 728 -17.67 13.28 0.69
N PRO A 729 -17.47 12.31 -0.22
CA PRO A 729 -17.15 10.92 0.11
C PRO A 729 -15.65 10.72 0.39
N PHE A 730 -15.08 11.43 1.37
CA PHE A 730 -13.67 11.28 1.76
C PHE A 730 -13.38 9.95 2.45
N HIS A 731 -12.42 9.18 1.95
CA HIS A 731 -12.03 7.88 2.53
C HIS A 731 -11.48 8.01 3.97
N VAL A 732 -10.82 9.12 4.30
CA VAL A 732 -10.34 9.40 5.68
C VAL A 732 -11.49 9.65 6.67
N LEU A 733 -12.70 9.95 6.20
CA LEU A 733 -13.90 10.07 7.04
C LEU A 733 -14.77 8.79 6.99
N LEU A 734 -14.66 8.00 5.91
CA LEU A 734 -15.47 6.81 5.67
C LEU A 734 -15.25 5.69 6.70
N GLY A 735 -14.00 5.52 7.15
CA GLY A 735 -13.63 4.52 8.17
C GLY A 735 -13.79 4.98 9.63
N ALA A 736 -14.15 6.24 9.89
CA ALA A 736 -14.31 6.78 11.24
C ALA A 736 -15.66 6.33 11.84
N GLN A 737 -15.67 5.85 13.09
CA GLN A 737 -16.89 5.37 13.77
C GLN A 737 -17.65 6.48 14.53
N MET A 738 -17.01 7.63 14.74
CA MET A 738 -17.53 8.83 15.42
C MET A 738 -17.82 9.97 14.42
N PRO A 739 -18.49 11.08 14.83
CA PRO A 739 -18.63 12.27 14.00
C PRO A 739 -17.27 12.80 13.50
N ALA A 740 -17.16 13.02 12.19
CA ALA A 740 -15.89 13.13 11.49
C ALA A 740 -15.89 14.26 10.44
N VAL A 741 -14.87 15.11 10.48
CA VAL A 741 -14.71 16.25 9.56
C VAL A 741 -13.28 16.34 8.99
N LEU A 742 -13.18 16.92 7.80
CA LEU A 742 -11.92 17.34 7.18
C LEU A 742 -11.95 18.86 6.98
N VAL A 743 -10.91 19.56 7.43
CA VAL A 743 -10.82 21.01 7.39
C VAL A 743 -9.75 21.45 6.38
N GLU A 744 -10.16 22.23 5.38
CA GLU A 744 -9.24 22.90 4.47
C GLU A 744 -8.93 24.33 4.97
N LEU A 745 -7.68 24.57 5.36
CA LEU A 745 -7.25 25.82 6.00
C LEU A 745 -7.13 27.04 5.05
N GLY A 746 -7.34 26.82 3.75
CA GLY A 746 -7.09 27.78 2.67
C GLY A 746 -6.28 27.13 1.54
N TYR A 747 -6.16 27.81 0.40
CA TYR A 747 -5.57 27.27 -0.82
C TYR A 747 -4.09 27.62 -0.96
N CYS A 748 -3.17 26.65 -0.91
CA CYS A 748 -1.73 26.91 -1.03
C CYS A 748 -1.31 27.46 -2.41
N THR A 749 -2.09 27.19 -3.46
CA THR A 749 -1.84 27.74 -4.79
C THR A 749 -2.21 29.22 -4.91
N ASN A 750 -3.05 29.74 -4.00
CA ASN A 750 -3.37 31.15 -3.93
C ASN A 750 -2.21 31.94 -3.28
N PRO A 751 -1.61 32.95 -3.94
CA PRO A 751 -0.47 33.67 -3.37
C PRO A 751 -0.79 34.47 -2.10
N ALA A 752 -2.04 34.87 -1.86
CA ALA A 752 -2.45 35.57 -0.65
C ALA A 752 -2.66 34.59 0.52
N GLU A 753 -3.41 33.50 0.30
CA GLU A 753 -3.59 32.50 1.36
C GLU A 753 -2.30 31.74 1.67
N ALA A 754 -1.41 31.54 0.70
CA ALA A 754 -0.07 31.02 0.97
C ALA A 754 0.78 31.90 1.89
N ARG A 755 0.67 33.24 1.76
CA ARG A 755 1.32 34.17 2.70
C ARG A 755 0.71 34.07 4.10
N ASN A 756 -0.61 33.95 4.19
CA ASN A 756 -1.30 33.73 5.47
C ASN A 756 -0.85 32.39 6.08
N LEU A 757 -0.91 31.28 5.35
CA LEU A 757 -0.48 29.95 5.80
C LEU A 757 1.00 29.92 6.23
N ALA A 758 1.87 30.77 5.66
CA ALA A 758 3.25 30.92 6.09
C ALA A 758 3.40 31.68 7.43
N ASP A 759 2.47 32.57 7.80
CA ASP A 759 2.49 33.32 9.07
C ASP A 759 2.08 32.42 10.27
N PRO A 760 2.96 32.25 11.28
CA PRO A 760 2.60 31.56 12.52
C PRO A 760 1.39 32.16 13.24
N LYS A 761 1.14 33.47 13.14
CA LYS A 761 -0.02 34.12 13.77
C LYS A 761 -1.33 33.67 13.14
N TYR A 762 -1.37 33.53 11.81
CA TYR A 762 -2.52 33.01 11.09
C TYR A 762 -2.78 31.54 11.44
N ARG A 763 -1.73 30.70 11.47
CA ARG A 763 -1.87 29.29 11.88
C ARG A 763 -2.32 29.12 13.33
N HIS A 764 -1.89 30.02 14.23
CA HIS A 764 -2.41 30.06 15.59
C HIS A 764 -3.87 30.52 15.64
N ALA A 765 -4.25 31.56 14.88
CA ALA A 765 -5.64 32.02 14.77
C ALA A 765 -6.59 30.97 14.17
N LEU A 766 -6.12 30.16 13.21
CA LEU A 766 -6.81 28.96 12.76
C LEU A 766 -7.01 27.98 13.92
N ALA A 767 -5.94 27.60 14.63
CA ALA A 767 -6.03 26.67 15.75
C ALA A 767 -6.96 27.14 16.88
N GLU A 768 -6.97 28.44 17.22
CA GLU A 768 -7.96 29.05 18.12
C GLU A 768 -9.40 28.84 17.60
N GLY A 769 -9.63 29.09 16.31
CA GLY A 769 -10.95 28.98 15.67
C GLY A 769 -11.48 27.54 15.61
N LEU A 770 -10.61 26.58 15.31
CA LEU A 770 -10.93 25.16 15.31
C LEU A 770 -11.26 24.68 16.74
N ALA A 771 -10.48 25.12 17.74
CA ALA A 771 -10.72 24.77 19.14
C ALA A 771 -12.07 25.34 19.63
N GLU A 772 -12.35 26.61 19.33
CA GLU A 772 -13.63 27.26 19.65
C GLU A 772 -14.82 26.57 18.96
N GLY A 773 -14.65 26.12 17.72
CA GLY A 773 -15.63 25.29 17.00
C GLY A 773 -15.99 23.99 17.72
N ILE A 774 -14.97 23.22 18.11
CA ILE A 774 -15.11 21.92 18.80
C ILE A 774 -15.73 22.10 20.19
N LEU A 775 -15.31 23.12 20.94
CA LEU A 775 -15.85 23.43 22.26
C LEU A 775 -17.31 23.92 22.20
N ALA A 776 -17.66 24.76 21.23
CA ALA A 776 -19.06 25.19 21.05
C ALA A 776 -20.00 24.03 20.63
N TYR A 777 -19.47 23.07 19.85
CA TYR A 777 -20.19 21.82 19.54
C TYR A 777 -20.43 20.99 20.81
N LYS A 778 -19.39 20.75 21.62
CA LYS A 778 -19.47 20.06 22.94
C LYS A 778 -20.50 20.70 23.87
N ASP A 779 -20.45 22.03 24.02
CA ASP A 779 -21.37 22.79 24.87
C ASP A 779 -22.84 22.67 24.43
N ARG A 780 -23.10 22.58 23.12
CA ARG A 780 -24.47 22.38 22.60
C ARG A 780 -25.01 21.00 22.94
N LEU A 781 -24.19 19.96 22.90
CA LEU A 781 -24.59 18.60 23.27
C LEU A 781 -24.99 18.53 24.75
N LEU A 782 -24.15 19.06 25.63
CA LEU A 782 -24.43 19.15 27.07
C LEU A 782 -25.74 19.91 27.36
N LYS A 783 -26.00 21.02 26.65
CA LYS A 783 -27.26 21.80 26.77
C LYS A 783 -28.49 21.09 26.20
N ARG A 784 -28.32 20.18 25.23
CA ARG A 784 -29.42 19.32 24.75
C ARG A 784 -29.76 18.22 25.75
N GLN A 785 -28.74 17.58 26.35
CA GLN A 785 -28.95 16.57 27.40
C GLN A 785 -29.71 17.15 28.60
N THR A 786 -29.31 18.31 29.12
CA THR A 786 -30.01 18.93 30.25
C THR A 786 -31.45 19.30 29.90
N ALA A 787 -31.71 19.81 28.69
CA ALA A 787 -33.07 20.11 28.23
C ALA A 787 -33.93 18.85 28.10
N GLN A 788 -33.40 17.75 27.52
CA GLN A 788 -34.13 16.49 27.37
C GLN A 788 -34.43 15.82 28.73
N ASN A 789 -33.45 15.79 29.63
CA ASN A 789 -33.62 15.27 30.99
C ASN A 789 -34.60 16.13 31.83
N SER A 790 -34.84 17.38 31.45
CA SER A 790 -35.84 18.27 32.08
C SER A 790 -37.27 18.08 31.52
N LEU A 791 -37.43 17.32 30.44
CA LEU A 791 -38.71 17.07 29.77
C LEU A 791 -39.28 15.67 30.04
N THR A 792 -38.47 14.75 30.57
CA THR A 792 -38.94 13.47 31.12
C THR A 792 -39.56 13.68 32.51
N PRO A 793 -40.83 13.34 32.74
CA PRO A 793 -41.41 13.43 34.08
C PRO A 793 -40.70 12.48 35.04
N ASN A 794 -40.29 12.97 36.22
CA ASN A 794 -39.76 12.12 37.28
C ASN A 794 -40.86 11.17 37.76
N GLY A 795 -40.71 9.87 37.48
CA GLY A 795 -41.61 8.84 37.99
C GLY A 795 -41.57 8.77 39.52
N PRO A 796 -42.71 8.51 40.21
CA PRO A 796 -42.78 8.53 41.66
C PRO A 796 -41.98 7.36 42.27
N GLY A 797 -40.82 7.66 42.84
CA GLY A 797 -39.89 6.63 43.33
C GLY A 797 -38.75 7.17 44.21
N ALA A 798 -38.97 8.27 44.93
CA ALA A 798 -38.01 8.83 45.88
C ALA A 798 -38.72 9.55 47.05
N MET A 799 -38.90 8.80 48.14
CA MET A 799 -38.89 9.31 49.54
C MET A 799 -37.90 8.44 50.32
#